data_AF-A0A1H2DZX0-F1
#
_entry.id   AF-A0A1H2DZX0-F1
#
_cell.length_a   1.000
_cell.length_b   1.000
_cell.length_c   1.000
_cell.angle_alpha   90.00
_cell.angle_beta   90.00
_cell.angle_gamma   90.00
#
_symmetry.space_group_name_H-M   'P 1'
#
loop_
_entity.id
_entity.type
_entity.pdbx_description
1 polymer ?
#
loop_
_entity_poly.entity_id
_entity_poly.type
_entity_poly.pdbx_seq_one_letter_code
_entity_poly.pdbx_strand_id
1 'polypeptide(L)'
;MRERQPDARLWTAIGIQDKVSDMLGRILSGDVSAAVITGPPGCGKTWLARSIGASFVEAGGVAFRGVGDDGEANRRLYPLQRAQAETSGYFKPAVTVGKALANVAAKVASGGMFDAEGALQALDAEAARRKRGSMFLAEDEQSVLSDLAVHAGGRPALLIVENLHWWDRDSLSLLRTMLKREVVTAFPFLGQLRVVATTTNSDYQQPIWREAYSKHVVPLLPVEIEMGYVERSQLRTLRQALAIPDAVKDEDFEFVHGISGGHLAVIGEACRYLSDSGTTVNELAPEDRARFVEDLFLQRLRSIGTLGDVAKELLHAASVIGNTASRVELLCVYRHNGSDPELAIQLCRDFGFLEDRGDVVEFRHQYIKEFFAKDLGPEEKTLRRAFSECLRQLTPHDYQRRARNILKSGDRKSAADLFVAAAAENLRFGRPPHHLMHSEEKELVLEEGLGPLADCLQEAYSLLSRGRFDEACTLMDQQSPIYSPLVLAEIEYVRSQGDLNSRDAVRRARMLERLKEWGHHIDAEFEQGLRLAMLYRSGLVLEFDKTRARSIEGDLTRRLSERIRYDEMAESKIHMLGRSAESLFLPDIALHRAQRAVQFHRPEVGGTPKEPAEYFRCLTNLTALNIGNGNYSAAESLALETVALADRFEDVAFPRSDMVRSMLVMAQYRGGAVSAAAAADELIAVIQNYGLSGDPYYTKNHLAVYYCLSKKLEEGIALFCELKAQLEKIGDPEPNPLYFVSSNLCCARFLNGESPKTSKAEWAALGEVVNRIPYETRHLLKRRHELMAPLFDKPCALSPASWDTYPLNEEDNPLHPCWIEIGRGFRMPDVQFWSMY
;
A
#
# COMPACT_ATOMS: atom_id res chain seq x y z
N MET A 1 19.08 -20.72 -24.91
CA MET A 1 20.39 -21.21 -24.41
C MET A 1 20.44 -20.98 -22.90
N ARG A 2 20.86 -21.97 -22.10
CA ARG A 2 20.97 -21.87 -20.63
C ARG A 2 22.18 -21.00 -20.27
N GLU A 3 21.99 -20.00 -19.39
CA GLU A 3 23.09 -19.26 -18.76
C GLU A 3 24.06 -20.27 -18.12
N ARG A 4 25.34 -20.23 -18.49
CA ARG A 4 26.39 -20.66 -17.56
C ARG A 4 26.62 -19.45 -16.67
N GLN A 5 26.30 -19.54 -15.38
CA GLN A 5 26.86 -18.60 -14.41
C GLN A 5 28.38 -18.57 -14.63
N PRO A 6 29.03 -17.39 -14.53
CA PRO A 6 30.47 -17.35 -14.63
C PRO A 6 31.06 -18.30 -13.59
N ASP A 7 31.87 -19.23 -14.07
CA ASP A 7 32.57 -20.22 -13.26
C ASP A 7 33.35 -19.49 -12.14
N ALA A 8 33.56 -20.10 -10.97
CA ALA A 8 34.48 -19.58 -9.94
C ALA A 8 35.88 -19.25 -10.51
N ARG A 9 36.23 -19.85 -11.66
CA ARG A 9 37.38 -19.48 -12.48
C ARG A 9 37.40 -18.00 -12.91
N LEU A 10 36.25 -17.34 -13.09
CA LEU A 10 36.18 -15.91 -13.43
C LEU A 10 36.86 -15.08 -12.34
N TRP A 11 36.41 -15.22 -11.09
CA TRP A 11 36.92 -14.45 -9.95
C TRP A 11 38.38 -14.77 -9.64
N THR A 12 38.79 -16.01 -9.91
CA THR A 12 40.20 -16.43 -9.85
C THR A 12 41.03 -15.71 -10.93
N ALA A 13 40.52 -15.62 -12.17
CA ALA A 13 41.22 -14.97 -13.28
C ALA A 13 41.40 -13.45 -13.10
N ILE A 14 40.46 -12.78 -12.42
CA ILE A 14 40.58 -11.36 -12.05
C ILE A 14 41.22 -11.15 -10.66
N GLY A 15 41.66 -12.21 -9.97
CA GLY A 15 42.45 -12.12 -8.74
C GLY A 15 41.68 -11.69 -7.49
N ILE A 16 40.35 -11.90 -7.43
CA ILE A 16 39.52 -11.51 -6.27
C ILE A 16 38.89 -12.70 -5.53
N GLN A 17 39.19 -13.95 -5.92
CA GLN A 17 38.56 -15.16 -5.38
C GLN A 17 38.64 -15.26 -3.84
N ASP A 18 39.78 -14.91 -3.23
CA ASP A 18 39.96 -15.00 -1.78
C ASP A 18 39.03 -14.01 -1.04
N LYS A 19 38.91 -12.77 -1.56
CA LYS A 19 38.02 -11.74 -1.01
C LYS A 19 36.55 -12.15 -1.15
N VAL A 20 36.18 -12.75 -2.28
CA VAL A 20 34.82 -13.27 -2.54
C VAL A 20 34.48 -14.40 -1.57
N SER A 21 35.42 -15.33 -1.36
CA SER A 21 35.23 -16.49 -0.48
C SER A 21 35.09 -16.06 0.99
N ASP A 22 35.91 -15.11 1.45
CA ASP A 22 35.80 -14.53 2.80
C ASP A 22 34.44 -13.85 3.02
N MET A 23 34.04 -12.96 2.11
CA MET A 23 32.76 -12.25 2.23
C MET A 23 31.57 -13.22 2.21
N LEU A 24 31.58 -14.22 1.31
CA LEU A 24 30.52 -15.23 1.26
C LEU A 24 30.44 -16.02 2.56
N GLY A 25 31.58 -16.46 3.11
CA GLY A 25 31.64 -17.16 4.40
C GLY A 25 31.07 -16.31 5.55
N ARG A 26 31.36 -15.02 5.57
CA ARG A 26 30.88 -14.07 6.60
C ARG A 26 29.39 -13.73 6.46
N ILE A 27 28.85 -13.70 5.24
CA ILE A 27 27.41 -13.54 4.99
C ILE A 27 26.65 -14.80 5.44
N LEU A 28 27.15 -15.98 5.08
CA LEU A 28 26.52 -17.27 5.40
C LEU A 28 26.54 -17.58 6.90
N SER A 29 27.66 -17.31 7.58
CA SER A 29 27.78 -17.46 9.05
C SER A 29 26.97 -16.42 9.83
N GLY A 30 26.70 -15.28 9.21
CA GLY A 30 25.99 -14.16 9.83
C GLY A 30 26.86 -13.14 10.54
N ASP A 31 28.18 -13.29 10.46
CA ASP A 31 29.16 -12.34 11.01
C ASP A 31 29.08 -10.95 10.36
N VAL A 32 28.58 -10.88 9.12
CA VAL A 32 28.37 -9.63 8.38
C VAL A 32 26.91 -9.52 7.99
N SER A 33 26.24 -8.47 8.46
CA SER A 33 24.86 -8.18 8.08
C SER A 33 24.74 -7.44 6.75
N ALA A 34 25.79 -6.72 6.32
CA ALA A 34 25.74 -5.95 5.09
C ALA A 34 27.13 -5.75 4.45
N ALA A 35 27.18 -5.81 3.12
CA ALA A 35 28.38 -5.57 2.32
C ALA A 35 28.06 -4.78 1.05
N VAL A 36 29.08 -4.15 0.45
CA VAL A 36 29.00 -3.40 -0.80
C VAL A 36 30.10 -3.84 -1.77
N ILE A 37 29.75 -3.94 -3.05
CA ILE A 37 30.64 -4.20 -4.17
C ILE A 37 30.71 -2.92 -5.01
N THR A 38 31.91 -2.33 -5.09
CA THR A 38 32.20 -1.07 -5.78
C THR A 38 33.04 -1.32 -7.03
N GLY A 39 33.11 -0.35 -7.94
CA GLY A 39 33.88 -0.47 -9.18
C GLY A 39 33.24 0.24 -10.38
N PRO A 40 33.92 0.30 -11.53
CA PRO A 40 33.43 1.00 -12.71
C PRO A 40 32.26 0.26 -13.39
N PRO A 41 31.49 0.91 -14.29
CA PRO A 41 30.43 0.25 -15.04
C PRO A 41 30.94 -0.99 -15.79
N GLY A 42 30.20 -2.10 -15.77
CA GLY A 42 30.55 -3.27 -16.58
C GLY A 42 31.73 -4.13 -16.11
N CYS A 43 32.27 -3.91 -14.92
CA CYS A 43 33.35 -4.74 -14.35
C CYS A 43 32.89 -6.07 -13.73
N GLY A 44 31.60 -6.40 -13.76
CA GLY A 44 31.08 -7.69 -13.29
C GLY A 44 30.47 -7.69 -11.87
N LYS A 45 30.25 -6.52 -11.26
CA LYS A 45 29.64 -6.40 -9.91
C LYS A 45 28.32 -7.17 -9.76
N THR A 46 27.42 -6.99 -10.72
CA THR A 46 26.12 -7.69 -10.78
C THR A 46 26.28 -9.21 -10.85
N TRP A 47 27.26 -9.70 -11.62
CA TRP A 47 27.53 -11.14 -11.69
C TRP A 47 28.03 -11.70 -10.36
N LEU A 48 28.91 -10.96 -9.66
CA LEU A 48 29.40 -11.36 -8.35
C LEU A 48 28.27 -11.39 -7.32
N ALA A 49 27.45 -10.34 -7.25
CA ALA A 49 26.30 -10.27 -6.34
C ALA A 49 25.32 -11.43 -6.55
N ARG A 50 25.03 -11.78 -7.81
CA ARG A 50 24.18 -12.94 -8.17
C ARG A 50 24.81 -14.28 -7.78
N SER A 51 26.13 -14.44 -7.93
CA SER A 51 26.83 -15.66 -7.50
C SER A 51 26.74 -15.87 -5.98
N ILE A 52 26.80 -14.77 -5.21
CA ILE A 52 26.58 -14.80 -3.75
C ILE A 52 25.12 -15.16 -3.44
N GLY A 53 24.15 -14.58 -4.16
CA GLY A 53 22.73 -14.93 -4.08
C GLY A 53 22.47 -16.42 -4.25
N ALA A 54 22.97 -16.97 -5.35
CA ALA A 54 22.81 -18.39 -5.66
C ALA A 54 23.41 -19.29 -4.57
N SER A 55 24.62 -18.96 -4.08
CA SER A 55 25.28 -19.69 -3.00
C SER A 55 24.49 -19.62 -1.67
N PHE A 56 23.86 -18.48 -1.39
CA PHE A 56 23.01 -18.29 -0.21
C PHE A 56 21.72 -19.13 -0.26
N VAL A 57 21.12 -19.24 -1.45
CA VAL A 57 19.94 -20.09 -1.69
C VAL A 57 20.30 -21.57 -1.59
N GLU A 58 21.44 -21.98 -2.16
CA GLU A 58 21.95 -23.35 -2.03
C GLU A 58 22.19 -23.76 -0.57
N ALA A 59 22.60 -22.80 0.28
CA ALA A 59 22.73 -22.98 1.72
C ALA A 59 21.39 -23.03 2.49
N GLY A 60 20.25 -22.95 1.80
CA GLY A 60 18.90 -23.07 2.38
C GLY A 60 18.22 -21.74 2.71
N GLY A 61 18.81 -20.60 2.35
CA GLY A 61 18.23 -19.27 2.51
C GLY A 61 17.27 -18.85 1.38
N VAL A 62 16.84 -17.58 1.42
CA VAL A 62 16.13 -16.87 0.34
C VAL A 62 16.93 -15.63 -0.04
N ALA A 63 17.15 -15.41 -1.33
CA ALA A 63 17.69 -14.16 -1.82
C ALA A 63 16.60 -13.35 -2.53
N PHE A 64 16.50 -12.06 -2.23
CA PHE A 64 15.67 -11.07 -2.89
C PHE A 64 16.55 -10.15 -3.72
N ARG A 65 16.14 -9.74 -4.91
CA ARG A 65 16.91 -8.81 -5.75
C ARG A 65 16.11 -7.55 -6.05
N GLY A 66 16.55 -6.41 -5.54
CA GLY A 66 16.08 -5.08 -5.94
C GLY A 66 17.09 -4.41 -6.86
N VAL A 67 16.64 -3.76 -7.92
CA VAL A 67 17.51 -3.15 -8.94
C VAL A 67 17.20 -1.66 -9.04
N GLY A 68 18.21 -0.82 -8.86
CA GLY A 68 18.15 0.61 -9.12
C GLY A 68 18.13 0.89 -10.62
N ASP A 69 17.30 1.85 -11.03
CA ASP A 69 17.11 2.26 -12.41
C ASP A 69 17.06 3.79 -12.46
N ASP A 70 17.89 4.40 -13.31
CA ASP A 70 17.99 5.85 -13.45
C ASP A 70 16.66 6.49 -13.88
N GLY A 71 15.89 5.80 -14.72
CA GLY A 71 14.59 6.23 -15.20
C GLY A 71 13.51 6.19 -14.12
N GLU A 72 13.69 5.33 -13.11
CA GLU A 72 12.70 5.05 -12.06
C GLU A 72 13.19 5.48 -10.67
N ALA A 73 14.35 6.13 -10.54
CA ALA A 73 14.96 6.53 -9.27
C ALA A 73 14.16 7.55 -8.44
N ASN A 74 12.98 7.94 -8.92
CA ASN A 74 12.07 8.79 -8.16
C ASN A 74 10.69 8.14 -8.00
N ARG A 75 10.48 6.98 -8.62
CA ARG A 75 9.33 6.14 -8.32
C ARG A 75 9.59 5.48 -6.99
N ARG A 76 8.64 5.64 -6.09
CA ARG A 76 8.79 5.26 -4.70
C ARG A 76 8.86 3.77 -4.54
N LEU A 77 9.74 3.35 -3.63
CA LEU A 77 9.91 1.96 -3.26
C LEU A 77 10.19 1.05 -4.46
N TYR A 78 10.60 1.59 -5.62
CA TYR A 78 10.56 0.88 -6.90
C TYR A 78 11.43 -0.39 -6.90
N PRO A 79 12.73 -0.32 -6.51
CA PRO A 79 13.57 -1.51 -6.40
C PRO A 79 13.02 -2.55 -5.42
N LEU A 80 12.31 -2.14 -4.36
CA LEU A 80 11.80 -3.03 -3.33
C LEU A 80 10.45 -3.65 -3.70
N GLN A 81 9.53 -2.89 -4.29
CA GLN A 81 8.25 -3.39 -4.82
C GLN A 81 8.47 -4.42 -5.93
N ARG A 82 9.55 -4.27 -6.72
CA ARG A 82 9.93 -5.22 -7.77
C ARG A 82 10.92 -6.27 -7.31
N ALA A 83 11.22 -6.34 -6.01
CA ALA A 83 12.17 -7.32 -5.51
C ALA A 83 11.68 -8.74 -5.83
N GLN A 84 12.55 -9.59 -6.37
CA GLN A 84 12.19 -10.96 -6.77
C GLN A 84 12.92 -11.99 -5.90
N ALA A 85 12.24 -13.06 -5.50
CA ALA A 85 12.79 -14.13 -4.67
C ALA A 85 13.48 -15.23 -5.52
N GLU A 86 14.71 -15.59 -5.19
CA GLU A 86 15.42 -16.73 -5.76
C GLU A 86 15.04 -18.02 -5.03
N THR A 87 14.58 -19.04 -5.76
CA THR A 87 14.19 -20.33 -5.18
C THR A 87 14.89 -21.55 -5.80
N SER A 88 15.55 -21.41 -6.94
CA SER A 88 16.22 -22.54 -7.62
C SER A 88 17.26 -22.11 -8.68
N GLY A 89 17.98 -21.01 -8.45
CA GLY A 89 18.83 -20.38 -9.48
C GLY A 89 18.05 -19.63 -10.57
N TYR A 90 16.73 -19.48 -10.40
CA TYR A 90 15.87 -18.57 -11.14
C TYR A 90 15.12 -17.68 -10.16
N PHE A 91 14.98 -16.40 -10.51
CA PHE A 91 14.14 -15.46 -9.80
C PHE A 91 12.68 -15.77 -10.11
N LYS A 92 11.89 -16.03 -9.09
CA LYS A 92 10.44 -15.88 -9.17
C LYS A 92 10.11 -14.49 -8.64
N PRO A 93 9.10 -13.80 -9.18
CA PRO A 93 8.65 -12.57 -8.55
C PRO A 93 8.38 -12.85 -7.07
N ALA A 94 8.87 -12.00 -6.17
CA ALA A 94 8.39 -12.02 -4.78
C ALA A 94 6.99 -11.38 -4.71
N VAL A 95 6.42 -11.01 -5.87
CA VAL A 95 5.08 -10.50 -6.01
C VAL A 95 4.46 -11.13 -7.25
N THR A 96 3.74 -12.25 -7.09
CA THR A 96 2.67 -12.65 -8.01
C THR A 96 1.62 -13.47 -7.26
N VAL A 97 0.35 -13.12 -7.50
CA VAL A 97 -0.85 -13.69 -6.89
C VAL A 97 -1.07 -15.15 -7.33
N GLY A 98 -1.53 -15.97 -6.37
CA GLY A 98 -2.50 -17.03 -6.66
C GLY A 98 -1.92 -18.43 -6.81
N LYS A 99 -1.81 -19.15 -5.68
CA LYS A 99 -2.34 -20.52 -5.43
C LYS A 99 -1.58 -21.20 -4.30
N ALA A 100 -2.28 -21.50 -3.20
CA ALA A 100 -2.33 -22.83 -2.58
C ALA A 100 -3.31 -22.85 -1.40
N LEU A 101 -4.61 -22.74 -1.71
CA LEU A 101 -5.71 -23.11 -0.81
C LEU A 101 -5.83 -24.64 -0.85
N ALA A 102 -4.94 -25.37 -0.16
CA ALA A 102 -5.15 -26.79 0.16
C ALA A 102 -4.14 -27.25 1.23
N ASN A 103 -4.64 -27.82 2.33
CA ASN A 103 -3.93 -28.64 3.35
C ASN A 103 -3.67 -28.07 4.76
N VAL A 104 -4.50 -27.16 5.29
CA VAL A 104 -4.49 -26.89 6.76
C VAL A 104 -5.91 -26.92 7.37
N ALA A 105 -6.79 -27.75 6.83
CA ALA A 105 -8.10 -28.03 7.42
C ALA A 105 -8.06 -29.05 8.58
N ALA A 106 -6.89 -29.38 9.15
CA ALA A 106 -6.73 -30.57 9.99
C ALA A 106 -6.16 -30.36 11.41
N LYS A 107 -5.85 -29.14 11.89
CA LYS A 107 -5.17 -28.98 13.20
C LYS A 107 -5.58 -27.80 14.09
N VAL A 108 -6.82 -27.31 14.00
CA VAL A 108 -7.36 -26.25 14.90
C VAL A 108 -8.11 -26.84 16.11
N ALA A 109 -7.69 -28.00 16.62
CA ALA A 109 -8.30 -28.64 17.79
C ALA A 109 -7.31 -28.77 18.95
N SER A 110 -6.98 -27.64 19.61
CA SER A 110 -6.43 -27.53 20.98
C SER A 110 -5.92 -26.08 21.18
N GLY A 111 -6.57 -25.15 21.87
CA GLY A 111 -7.11 -25.23 23.22
C GLY A 111 -6.05 -24.72 24.21
N GLY A 112 -6.13 -23.45 24.62
CA GLY A 112 -5.29 -22.87 25.67
C GLY A 112 -5.71 -21.45 26.06
N MET A 113 -6.16 -21.27 27.31
CA MET A 113 -6.53 -19.99 27.93
C MET A 113 -5.29 -19.17 28.32
N PHE A 114 -5.33 -17.84 28.16
CA PHE A 114 -4.34 -16.91 28.72
C PHE A 114 -4.99 -15.91 29.67
N ASP A 115 -4.25 -15.61 30.75
CA ASP A 115 -4.61 -14.78 31.90
C ASP A 115 -4.52 -13.28 31.57
N ALA A 116 -5.66 -12.58 31.68
CA ALA A 116 -5.87 -11.23 31.15
C ALA A 116 -5.19 -10.12 31.97
N GLU A 117 -4.83 -10.38 33.22
CA GLU A 117 -4.34 -9.34 34.15
C GLU A 117 -2.86 -8.97 33.91
N GLY A 118 -2.06 -9.92 33.44
CA GLY A 118 -0.66 -9.69 33.06
C GLY A 118 -0.47 -8.94 31.74
N ALA A 119 -1.45 -9.03 30.83
CA ALA A 119 -1.41 -8.34 29.53
C ALA A 119 -1.68 -6.83 29.67
N LEU A 120 -2.57 -6.43 30.59
CA LEU A 120 -2.88 -5.03 30.86
C LEU A 120 -1.69 -4.25 31.46
N GLN A 121 -0.92 -4.87 32.35
CA GLN A 121 0.26 -4.22 32.94
C GLN A 121 1.42 -4.05 31.94
N ALA A 122 1.54 -4.94 30.96
CA ALA A 122 2.48 -4.78 29.87
C ALA A 122 2.09 -3.61 28.95
N LEU A 123 0.80 -3.49 28.64
CA LEU A 123 0.26 -2.41 27.80
C LEU A 123 0.50 -1.00 28.38
N ASP A 124 0.40 -0.82 29.69
CA ASP A 124 0.68 0.47 30.35
C ASP A 124 2.17 0.85 30.32
N ALA A 125 3.07 -0.13 30.44
CA ALA A 125 4.50 0.08 30.31
C ALA A 125 4.91 0.42 28.86
N GLU A 126 4.24 -0.19 27.88
CA GLU A 126 4.41 0.06 26.44
C GLU A 126 3.90 1.46 26.04
N ALA A 127 2.75 1.90 26.58
CA ALA A 127 2.18 3.22 26.31
C ALA A 127 3.09 4.38 26.77
N ALA A 128 3.86 4.19 27.85
CA ALA A 128 4.89 5.13 28.29
C ALA A 128 6.12 5.17 27.35
N ARG A 129 6.34 4.11 26.55
CA ARG A 129 7.39 3.99 25.55
C ARG A 129 7.03 4.71 24.24
N ARG A 130 5.76 4.66 23.83
CA ARG A 130 5.18 5.33 22.64
C ARG A 130 5.43 6.84 22.57
N LYS A 131 5.68 7.52 23.70
CA LYS A 131 6.03 8.96 23.73
C LYS A 131 7.47 9.28 23.31
N ARG A 132 8.33 8.28 23.12
CA ARG A 132 9.75 8.48 22.74
C ARG A 132 9.99 8.11 21.27
N GLY A 133 9.68 9.07 20.39
CA GLY A 133 10.22 9.17 19.02
C GLY A 133 10.04 7.94 18.14
N SER A 134 8.81 7.65 17.70
CA SER A 134 8.54 6.55 16.77
C SER A 134 8.81 6.98 15.33
N MET A 135 9.52 6.12 14.60
CA MET A 135 9.56 6.10 13.15
C MET A 135 8.21 5.54 12.70
N PHE A 136 7.44 6.26 11.89
CA PHE A 136 6.14 5.76 11.40
C PHE A 136 6.31 5.19 9.99
N LEU A 137 6.14 3.88 9.82
CA LEU A 137 6.10 3.26 8.49
C LEU A 137 4.79 3.57 7.79
N ALA A 138 4.84 4.03 6.54
CA ALA A 138 3.67 4.19 5.70
C ALA A 138 3.05 2.82 5.30
N GLU A 139 1.77 2.80 4.90
CA GLU A 139 1.07 1.55 4.54
C GLU A 139 1.77 0.76 3.43
N ASP A 140 2.37 1.45 2.44
CA ASP A 140 3.10 0.81 1.34
C ASP A 140 4.47 0.28 1.74
N GLU A 141 5.18 0.95 2.65
CA GLU A 141 6.40 0.41 3.27
C GLU A 141 6.11 -0.87 4.06
N GLN A 142 5.01 -0.89 4.81
CA GLN A 142 4.56 -2.09 5.53
C GLN A 142 4.21 -3.23 4.57
N SER A 143 3.56 -2.92 3.44
CA SER A 143 3.21 -3.91 2.42
C SER A 143 4.45 -4.56 1.82
N VAL A 144 5.44 -3.76 1.44
CA VAL A 144 6.74 -4.25 0.93
C VAL A 144 7.43 -5.17 1.95
N LEU A 145 7.55 -4.74 3.21
CA LEU A 145 8.18 -5.56 4.25
C LEU A 145 7.40 -6.84 4.53
N SER A 146 6.07 -6.80 4.45
CA SER A 146 5.20 -7.96 4.64
C SER A 146 5.36 -8.98 3.52
N ASP A 147 5.41 -8.52 2.27
CA ASP A 147 5.64 -9.39 1.12
C ASP A 147 7.00 -10.09 1.20
N LEU A 148 8.06 -9.36 1.56
CA LEU A 148 9.38 -9.95 1.81
C LEU A 148 9.34 -10.99 2.94
N ALA A 149 8.63 -10.70 4.04
CA ALA A 149 8.48 -11.63 5.16
C ALA A 149 7.76 -12.93 4.76
N VAL A 150 6.66 -12.81 4.02
CA VAL A 150 5.87 -13.95 3.51
C VAL A 150 6.73 -14.84 2.63
N HIS A 151 7.52 -14.27 1.72
CA HIS A 151 8.38 -15.03 0.82
C HIS A 151 9.60 -15.65 1.53
N ALA A 152 10.14 -14.97 2.54
CA ALA A 152 11.19 -15.53 3.38
C ALA A 152 10.69 -16.79 4.09
N GLY A 153 9.43 -16.80 4.56
CA GLY A 153 8.79 -17.97 5.17
C GLY A 153 9.57 -18.48 6.39
N GLY A 154 10.17 -17.56 7.17
CA GLY A 154 11.01 -17.87 8.33
C GLY A 154 12.45 -18.32 8.01
N ARG A 155 12.83 -18.43 6.74
CA ARG A 155 14.23 -18.74 6.34
C ARG A 155 15.12 -17.49 6.43
N PRO A 156 16.45 -17.64 6.60
CA PRO A 156 17.38 -16.54 6.46
C PRO A 156 17.20 -15.83 5.11
N ALA A 157 17.18 -14.50 5.14
CA ALA A 157 16.94 -13.67 3.97
C ALA A 157 18.19 -12.88 3.59
N LEU A 158 18.47 -12.80 2.29
CA LEU A 158 19.50 -11.95 1.70
C LEU A 158 18.81 -10.96 0.76
N LEU A 159 19.08 -9.67 0.86
CA LEU A 159 18.68 -8.66 -0.11
C LEU A 159 19.88 -8.23 -0.95
N ILE A 160 19.84 -8.57 -2.23
CA ILE A 160 20.76 -8.12 -3.26
C ILE A 160 20.26 -6.77 -3.77
N VAL A 161 21.05 -5.73 -3.52
CA VAL A 161 20.74 -4.34 -3.85
C VAL A 161 21.59 -3.93 -5.04
N GLU A 162 21.09 -4.08 -6.26
CA GLU A 162 21.84 -3.71 -7.46
C GLU A 162 21.71 -2.23 -7.80
N ASN A 163 22.81 -1.61 -8.27
CA ASN A 163 22.87 -0.20 -8.67
C ASN A 163 22.34 0.75 -7.59
N LEU A 164 22.83 0.59 -6.35
CA LEU A 164 22.37 1.35 -5.17
C LEU A 164 22.37 2.88 -5.37
N HIS A 165 23.26 3.40 -6.22
CA HIS A 165 23.33 4.82 -6.58
C HIS A 165 22.09 5.35 -7.33
N TRP A 166 21.25 4.48 -7.91
CA TRP A 166 19.97 4.84 -8.55
C TRP A 166 18.74 4.34 -7.80
N TRP A 167 18.89 3.85 -6.57
CA TRP A 167 17.72 3.56 -5.74
C TRP A 167 16.97 4.85 -5.43
N ASP A 168 15.65 4.78 -5.40
CA ASP A 168 14.83 5.92 -5.02
C ASP A 168 14.97 6.28 -3.54
N ARG A 169 14.63 7.53 -3.21
CA ARG A 169 14.80 8.07 -1.87
C ARG A 169 14.07 7.26 -0.81
N ASP A 170 12.87 6.79 -1.10
CA ASP A 170 12.04 6.06 -0.14
C ASP A 170 12.60 4.64 0.05
N SER A 171 13.04 3.97 -1.02
CA SER A 171 13.76 2.68 -0.90
C SER A 171 15.05 2.80 -0.09
N LEU A 172 15.82 3.88 -0.26
CA LEU A 172 17.02 4.14 0.54
C LEU A 172 16.67 4.37 2.02
N SER A 173 15.58 5.09 2.29
CA SER A 173 15.05 5.30 3.64
C SER A 173 14.65 3.98 4.29
N LEU A 174 13.83 3.17 3.59
CA LEU A 174 13.36 1.87 4.08
C LEU A 174 14.52 0.88 4.25
N LEU A 175 15.49 0.85 3.31
CA LEU A 175 16.70 0.03 3.44
C LEU A 175 17.50 0.42 4.69
N ARG A 176 17.62 1.72 4.99
CA ARG A 176 18.25 2.17 6.24
C ARG A 176 17.48 1.66 7.46
N THR A 177 16.15 1.75 7.47
CA THR A 177 15.30 1.22 8.57
C THR A 177 15.52 -0.29 8.75
N MET A 178 15.58 -1.05 7.65
CA MET A 178 15.87 -2.49 7.64
C MET A 178 17.26 -2.80 8.22
N LEU A 179 18.29 -2.08 7.78
CA LEU A 179 19.68 -2.26 8.22
C LEU A 179 19.88 -1.89 9.70
N LYS A 180 19.19 -0.87 10.19
CA LYS A 180 19.22 -0.45 11.59
C LYS A 180 18.40 -1.33 12.52
N ARG A 181 17.62 -2.26 11.98
CA ARG A 181 16.75 -3.18 12.73
C ARG A 181 15.72 -2.47 13.60
N GLU A 182 15.31 -1.26 13.21
CA GLU A 182 14.39 -0.42 13.98
C GLU A 182 12.99 -1.08 14.08
N VAL A 183 12.59 -1.90 13.10
CA VAL A 183 11.25 -2.52 13.01
C VAL A 183 11.26 -4.05 13.11
N VAL A 184 12.28 -4.63 13.75
CA VAL A 184 12.41 -6.10 13.91
C VAL A 184 11.25 -6.72 14.70
N THR A 185 10.66 -5.98 15.65
CA THR A 185 9.50 -6.48 16.43
C THR A 185 8.31 -6.74 15.51
N ALA A 186 7.99 -5.79 14.62
CA ALA A 186 6.93 -5.94 13.63
C ALA A 186 7.29 -6.98 12.56
N PHE A 187 8.56 -6.98 12.13
CA PHE A 187 9.09 -7.81 11.05
C PHE A 187 10.30 -8.66 11.50
N PRO A 188 10.07 -9.80 12.18
CA PRO A 188 11.15 -10.60 12.78
C PRO A 188 12.23 -11.09 11.81
N PHE A 189 11.87 -11.32 10.54
CA PHE A 189 12.82 -11.77 9.50
C PHE A 189 13.99 -10.79 9.31
N LEU A 190 13.80 -9.50 9.62
CA LEU A 190 14.84 -8.48 9.54
C LEU A 190 16.00 -8.74 10.53
N GLY A 191 15.76 -9.45 11.63
CA GLY A 191 16.82 -9.84 12.58
C GLY A 191 17.88 -10.74 11.95
N GLN A 192 17.51 -11.49 10.91
CA GLN A 192 18.39 -12.39 10.16
C GLN A 192 18.69 -11.90 8.74
N LEU A 193 18.18 -10.72 8.36
CA LEU A 193 18.43 -10.16 7.04
C LEU A 193 19.93 -9.93 6.82
N ARG A 194 20.38 -10.25 5.62
CA ARG A 194 21.69 -9.92 5.05
C ARG A 194 21.49 -8.99 3.86
N VAL A 195 22.46 -8.12 3.59
CA VAL A 195 22.40 -7.20 2.45
C VAL A 195 23.72 -7.25 1.67
N VAL A 196 23.62 -7.37 0.34
CA VAL A 196 24.76 -7.21 -0.56
C VAL A 196 24.40 -6.17 -1.59
N ALA A 197 25.04 -5.01 -1.53
CA ALA A 197 24.82 -3.93 -2.48
C ALA A 197 25.87 -3.91 -3.59
N THR A 198 25.47 -3.52 -4.79
CA THR A 198 26.40 -3.11 -5.85
C THR A 198 26.22 -1.64 -6.13
N THR A 199 27.32 -0.94 -6.35
CA THR A 199 27.28 0.48 -6.71
C THR A 199 28.44 0.84 -7.62
N THR A 200 28.25 1.86 -8.46
CA THR A 200 29.29 2.36 -9.34
C THR A 200 30.03 3.50 -8.65
N ASN A 201 31.35 3.58 -8.84
CA ASN A 201 32.16 4.66 -8.28
C ASN A 201 31.69 6.02 -8.80
N SER A 202 31.73 7.03 -7.93
CA SER A 202 31.26 8.40 -8.21
C SER A 202 31.96 9.06 -9.39
N ASP A 203 33.18 8.62 -9.72
CA ASP A 203 33.96 9.10 -10.86
C ASP A 203 33.29 8.80 -12.21
N TYR A 204 32.39 7.80 -12.24
CA TYR A 204 31.65 7.40 -13.44
C TYR A 204 30.18 7.77 -13.34
N GLN A 205 29.52 7.44 -12.22
CA GLN A 205 28.09 7.61 -12.05
C GLN A 205 27.80 8.15 -10.65
N GLN A 206 27.13 9.30 -10.61
CA GLN A 206 26.78 9.96 -9.35
C GLN A 206 25.46 9.39 -8.81
N PRO A 207 25.36 9.18 -7.47
CA PRO A 207 24.08 8.85 -6.87
C PRO A 207 23.05 9.96 -7.09
N ILE A 208 21.82 9.57 -7.45
CA ILE A 208 20.72 10.53 -7.66
C ILE A 208 20.36 11.20 -6.33
N TRP A 209 20.25 10.41 -5.25
CA TRP A 209 19.96 10.90 -3.91
C TRP A 209 21.20 10.91 -3.02
N ARG A 210 22.16 11.79 -3.32
CA ARG A 210 23.50 11.82 -2.67
C ARG A 210 23.46 11.81 -1.15
N GLU A 211 22.56 12.56 -0.53
CA GLU A 211 22.46 12.62 0.93
C GLU A 211 21.94 11.30 1.53
N ALA A 212 20.81 10.80 1.03
CA ALA A 212 20.26 9.52 1.45
C ALA A 212 21.23 8.36 1.22
N TYR A 213 21.89 8.34 0.06
CA TYR A 213 22.91 7.35 -0.25
C TYR A 213 24.13 7.46 0.67
N SER A 214 24.84 8.59 0.64
CA SER A 214 26.19 8.71 1.23
C SER A 214 26.16 8.87 2.75
N LYS A 215 25.17 9.56 3.31
CA LYS A 215 25.12 9.84 4.76
C LYS A 215 24.29 8.83 5.53
N HIS A 216 23.37 8.12 4.88
CA HIS A 216 22.37 7.32 5.58
C HIS A 216 22.44 5.82 5.28
N VAL A 217 22.84 5.42 4.07
CA VAL A 217 22.92 3.99 3.69
C VAL A 217 24.35 3.47 3.65
N VAL A 218 25.25 4.13 2.91
CA VAL A 218 26.66 3.67 2.76
C VAL A 218 27.37 3.42 4.10
N PRO A 219 27.22 4.26 5.15
CA PRO A 219 27.86 4.01 6.45
C PRO A 219 27.39 2.73 7.15
N LEU A 220 26.27 2.14 6.71
CA LEU A 220 25.72 0.89 7.23
C LEU A 220 26.20 -0.34 6.44
N LEU A 221 27.09 -0.16 5.44
CA LEU A 221 27.67 -1.20 4.59
C LEU A 221 29.19 -1.33 4.86
N PRO A 222 29.62 -1.90 6.00
CA PRO A 222 31.00 -1.80 6.48
C PRO A 222 32.02 -2.67 5.73
N VAL A 223 31.56 -3.62 4.92
CA VAL A 223 32.43 -4.53 4.16
C VAL A 223 32.40 -4.12 2.69
N GLU A 224 33.56 -3.79 2.12
CA GLU A 224 33.69 -3.34 0.73
C GLU A 224 34.58 -4.28 -0.09
N ILE A 225 34.11 -4.65 -1.29
CA ILE A 225 34.92 -5.26 -2.34
C ILE A 225 34.98 -4.31 -3.53
N GLU A 226 36.16 -3.75 -3.78
CA GLU A 226 36.42 -2.96 -4.98
C GLU A 226 36.81 -3.85 -6.16
N MET A 227 36.12 -3.68 -7.29
CA MET A 227 36.41 -4.33 -8.56
C MET A 227 36.96 -3.32 -9.56
N GLY A 228 38.04 -3.69 -10.27
CA GLY A 228 38.58 -2.91 -11.39
C GLY A 228 38.07 -3.41 -12.74
N TYR A 229 38.37 -2.65 -13.81
CA TYR A 229 38.25 -3.19 -15.16
C TYR A 229 39.21 -4.35 -15.37
N VAL A 230 38.85 -5.23 -16.32
CA VAL A 230 39.74 -6.29 -16.75
C VAL A 230 40.97 -5.71 -17.42
N GLU A 231 42.14 -6.07 -16.92
CA GLU A 231 43.40 -5.74 -17.54
C GLU A 231 43.63 -6.60 -18.79
N ARG A 232 44.38 -6.05 -19.75
CA ARG A 232 44.76 -6.74 -20.97
C ARG A 232 45.39 -8.12 -20.70
N SER A 233 46.24 -8.19 -19.68
CA SER A 233 46.93 -9.41 -19.25
C SER A 233 45.98 -10.53 -18.84
N GLN A 234 44.77 -10.18 -18.37
CA GLN A 234 43.77 -11.09 -17.84
C GLN A 234 42.84 -11.66 -18.92
N LEU A 235 42.74 -11.03 -20.10
CA LEU A 235 41.85 -11.46 -21.20
C LEU A 235 42.12 -12.89 -21.67
N ARG A 236 43.40 -13.29 -21.73
CA ARG A 236 43.78 -14.67 -22.10
C ARG A 236 43.25 -15.70 -21.10
N THR A 237 43.32 -15.37 -19.81
CA THR A 237 42.84 -16.21 -18.71
C THR A 237 41.31 -16.25 -18.67
N LEU A 238 40.65 -15.17 -19.11
CA LEU A 238 39.20 -15.03 -19.18
C LEU A 238 38.54 -15.74 -20.37
N ARG A 239 39.32 -16.19 -21.36
CA ARG A 239 38.83 -16.88 -22.56
C ARG A 239 37.86 -18.02 -22.23
N GLN A 240 38.22 -18.87 -21.25
CA GLN A 240 37.38 -19.98 -20.82
C GLN A 240 36.19 -19.52 -19.96
N ALA A 241 36.37 -18.51 -19.10
CA ALA A 241 35.35 -18.02 -18.18
C ALA A 241 34.21 -17.25 -18.90
N LEU A 242 34.54 -16.54 -19.97
CA LEU A 242 33.59 -15.80 -20.81
C LEU A 242 33.07 -16.61 -22.02
N ALA A 243 33.44 -17.88 -22.12
CA ALA A 243 33.11 -18.76 -23.25
C ALA A 243 33.48 -18.14 -24.62
N ILE A 244 34.63 -17.46 -24.69
CA ILE A 244 35.12 -16.86 -25.93
C ILE A 244 35.50 -17.97 -26.91
N PRO A 245 34.96 -17.98 -28.14
CA PRO A 245 35.26 -19.01 -29.12
C PRO A 245 36.76 -19.14 -29.46
N ASP A 246 37.21 -20.35 -29.77
CA ASP A 246 38.60 -20.62 -30.14
C ASP A 246 39.02 -19.92 -31.45
N ALA A 247 38.04 -19.52 -32.27
CA ALA A 247 38.26 -18.80 -33.53
C ALA A 247 38.78 -17.36 -33.34
N VAL A 248 38.55 -16.73 -32.18
CA VAL A 248 39.06 -15.38 -31.90
C VAL A 248 40.56 -15.44 -31.66
N LYS A 249 41.35 -14.68 -32.43
CA LYS A 249 42.82 -14.73 -32.30
C LYS A 249 43.28 -13.84 -31.16
N ASP A 250 44.43 -14.20 -30.58
CA ASP A 250 45.07 -13.42 -29.51
C ASP A 250 45.37 -11.96 -29.94
N GLU A 251 45.60 -11.74 -31.23
CA GLU A 251 45.85 -10.44 -31.84
C GLU A 251 44.61 -9.52 -31.80
N ASP A 252 43.40 -10.10 -31.84
CA ASP A 252 42.15 -9.35 -31.78
C ASP A 252 41.85 -8.85 -30.36
N PHE A 253 42.44 -9.45 -29.31
CA PHE A 253 42.23 -9.03 -27.92
C PHE A 253 42.75 -7.62 -27.64
N GLU A 254 43.80 -7.17 -28.32
CA GLU A 254 44.35 -5.82 -28.14
C GLU A 254 43.35 -4.75 -28.60
N PHE A 255 42.68 -5.01 -29.72
CA PHE A 255 41.63 -4.13 -30.21
C PHE A 255 40.35 -4.26 -29.40
N VAL A 256 39.90 -5.48 -29.09
CA VAL A 256 38.71 -5.70 -28.25
C VAL A 256 38.88 -5.01 -26.90
N HIS A 257 40.07 -5.06 -26.28
CA HIS A 257 40.37 -4.29 -25.07
C HIS A 257 40.34 -2.78 -25.34
N GLY A 258 40.95 -2.31 -26.42
CA GLY A 258 41.00 -0.90 -26.80
C GLY A 258 39.62 -0.27 -27.03
N ILE A 259 38.67 -1.00 -27.62
CA ILE A 259 37.30 -0.52 -27.84
C ILE A 259 36.39 -0.69 -26.61
N SER A 260 36.63 -1.71 -25.79
CA SER A 260 35.79 -2.01 -24.62
C SER A 260 36.26 -1.29 -23.36
N GLY A 261 37.50 -0.82 -23.33
CA GLY A 261 38.13 -0.28 -22.13
C GLY A 261 38.21 -1.26 -20.96
N GLY A 262 38.11 -2.57 -21.21
CA GLY A 262 38.03 -3.59 -20.16
C GLY A 262 36.62 -3.90 -19.64
N HIS A 263 35.56 -3.39 -20.31
CA HIS A 263 34.16 -3.67 -19.97
C HIS A 263 33.79 -5.11 -20.35
N LEU A 264 33.55 -5.98 -19.35
CA LEU A 264 33.36 -7.44 -19.55
C LEU A 264 32.26 -7.80 -20.55
N ALA A 265 31.13 -7.09 -20.50
CA ALA A 265 30.03 -7.33 -21.43
C ALA A 265 30.39 -7.01 -22.89
N VAL A 266 31.06 -5.87 -23.13
CA VAL A 266 31.47 -5.43 -24.46
C VAL A 266 32.55 -6.37 -25.01
N ILE A 267 33.48 -6.82 -24.16
CA ILE A 267 34.47 -7.85 -24.51
C ILE A 267 33.76 -9.12 -24.99
N GLY A 268 32.82 -9.65 -24.20
CA GLY A 268 32.10 -10.87 -24.55
C GLY A 268 31.29 -10.74 -25.85
N GLU A 269 30.69 -9.59 -26.09
CA GLU A 269 29.88 -9.33 -27.29
C GLU A 269 30.74 -9.11 -28.54
N ALA A 270 31.82 -8.33 -28.42
CA ALA A 270 32.77 -8.08 -29.51
C ALA A 270 33.49 -9.37 -29.93
N CYS A 271 33.91 -10.20 -28.97
CA CYS A 271 34.52 -11.50 -29.27
C CYS A 271 33.55 -12.45 -29.98
N ARG A 272 32.27 -12.48 -29.59
CA ARG A 272 31.25 -13.27 -30.30
C ARG A 272 31.04 -12.78 -31.73
N TYR A 273 30.95 -11.48 -31.94
CA TYR A 273 30.81 -10.91 -33.28
C TYR A 273 31.99 -11.24 -34.21
N LEU A 274 33.23 -11.12 -33.73
CA LEU A 274 34.42 -11.47 -34.52
C LEU A 274 34.42 -12.96 -34.88
N SER A 275 33.97 -13.82 -33.96
CA SER A 275 33.82 -15.26 -34.22
C SER A 275 32.73 -15.56 -35.25
N ASP A 276 31.56 -14.92 -35.16
CA ASP A 276 30.41 -15.20 -36.03
C ASP A 276 30.59 -14.64 -37.45
N SER A 277 31.30 -13.52 -37.59
CA SER A 277 31.59 -12.88 -38.88
C SER A 277 32.77 -13.52 -39.63
N GLY A 278 33.63 -14.27 -38.93
CA GLY A 278 34.86 -14.84 -39.51
C GLY A 278 35.92 -13.79 -39.86
N THR A 279 35.69 -12.53 -39.47
CA THR A 279 36.52 -11.37 -39.78
C THR A 279 37.53 -11.13 -38.66
N THR A 280 38.75 -10.76 -39.00
CA THR A 280 39.76 -10.30 -38.03
C THR A 280 39.75 -8.78 -37.92
N VAL A 281 40.13 -8.26 -36.75
CA VAL A 281 40.12 -6.81 -36.49
C VAL A 281 40.89 -6.00 -37.54
N ASN A 282 41.98 -6.57 -38.05
CA ASN A 282 42.85 -5.91 -39.02
C ASN A 282 42.17 -5.68 -40.38
N GLU A 283 41.06 -6.34 -40.65
CA GLU A 283 40.27 -6.20 -41.87
C GLU A 283 39.21 -5.07 -41.77
N LEU A 284 39.01 -4.48 -40.60
CA LEU A 284 38.09 -3.34 -40.38
C LEU A 284 38.76 -2.01 -40.74
N ALA A 285 38.04 -1.14 -41.47
CA ALA A 285 38.52 0.19 -41.82
C ALA A 285 38.69 1.09 -40.57
N PRO A 286 39.61 2.07 -40.57
CA PRO A 286 39.86 2.93 -39.40
C PRO A 286 38.65 3.72 -38.89
N GLU A 287 37.74 4.08 -39.80
CA GLU A 287 36.49 4.79 -39.52
C GLU A 287 35.48 3.88 -38.79
N ASP A 288 35.44 2.60 -39.18
CA ASP A 288 34.60 1.55 -38.57
C ASP A 288 35.10 1.16 -37.17
N ARG A 289 36.40 1.36 -36.88
CA ARG A 289 36.98 1.08 -35.55
C ARG A 289 36.48 2.04 -34.47
N ALA A 290 36.20 3.30 -34.84
CA ALA A 290 35.67 4.32 -33.92
C ALA A 290 34.15 4.22 -33.72
N ARG A 291 33.42 3.69 -34.70
CA ARG A 291 31.97 3.43 -34.65
C ARG A 291 31.61 1.97 -34.31
N PHE A 292 32.61 1.13 -34.11
CA PHE A 292 32.48 -0.33 -34.03
C PHE A 292 31.37 -0.82 -33.10
N VAL A 293 31.16 -0.18 -31.95
CA VAL A 293 30.11 -0.58 -31.00
C VAL A 293 28.70 -0.15 -31.46
N GLU A 294 28.57 1.00 -32.11
CA GLU A 294 27.30 1.47 -32.70
C GLU A 294 26.96 0.63 -33.95
N ASP A 295 27.96 0.36 -34.79
CA ASP A 295 27.83 -0.51 -35.95
C ASP A 295 27.54 -1.96 -35.54
N LEU A 296 28.11 -2.47 -34.43
CA LEU A 296 27.82 -3.80 -33.90
C LEU A 296 26.32 -4.00 -33.62
N PHE A 297 25.65 -3.01 -33.02
CA PHE A 297 24.22 -3.11 -32.71
C PHE A 297 23.34 -2.86 -33.93
N LEU A 298 23.63 -1.83 -34.73
CA LEU A 298 22.82 -1.49 -35.90
C LEU A 298 23.00 -2.48 -37.06
N GLN A 299 24.20 -3.01 -37.28
CA GLN A 299 24.47 -3.99 -38.33
C GLN A 299 23.82 -5.33 -38.01
N ARG A 300 23.76 -5.74 -36.73
CA ARG A 300 22.98 -6.90 -36.28
C ARG A 300 21.50 -6.74 -36.64
N LEU A 301 20.90 -5.59 -36.36
CA LEU A 301 19.51 -5.32 -36.74
C LEU A 301 19.32 -5.32 -38.26
N ARG A 302 20.21 -4.64 -39.01
CA ARG A 302 20.16 -4.59 -40.49
C ARG A 302 20.30 -5.96 -41.15
N SER A 303 21.04 -6.89 -40.54
CA SER A 303 21.25 -8.24 -41.08
C SER A 303 19.97 -9.09 -41.16
N ILE A 304 18.90 -8.67 -40.49
CA ILE A 304 17.61 -9.37 -40.39
C ILE A 304 16.56 -8.76 -41.35
N GLY A 305 16.92 -7.72 -42.11
CA GLY A 305 16.00 -7.02 -43.01
C GLY A 305 14.90 -6.26 -42.27
N THR A 306 13.66 -6.32 -42.76
CA THR A 306 12.51 -5.56 -42.23
C THR A 306 12.13 -5.94 -40.79
N LEU A 307 12.47 -7.15 -40.33
CA LEU A 307 12.31 -7.55 -38.93
C LEU A 307 13.28 -6.81 -37.98
N GLY A 308 14.37 -6.28 -38.52
CA GLY A 308 15.31 -5.42 -37.78
C GLY A 308 14.67 -4.10 -37.36
N ASP A 309 13.83 -3.51 -38.21
CA ASP A 309 13.10 -2.28 -37.90
C ASP A 309 12.05 -2.52 -36.79
N VAL A 310 11.34 -3.64 -36.87
CA VAL A 310 10.39 -4.10 -35.84
C VAL A 310 11.07 -4.27 -34.47
N ALA A 311 12.25 -4.88 -34.44
CA ALA A 311 13.05 -5.04 -33.23
C ALA A 311 13.61 -3.70 -32.71
N LYS A 312 14.00 -2.80 -33.61
CA LYS A 312 14.50 -1.47 -33.27
C LYS A 312 13.43 -0.63 -32.56
N GLU A 313 12.23 -0.58 -33.11
CA GLU A 313 11.10 0.14 -32.51
C GLU A 313 10.71 -0.40 -31.13
N LEU A 314 10.80 -1.72 -30.93
CA LEU A 314 10.57 -2.33 -29.61
C LEU A 314 11.64 -1.88 -28.61
N LEU A 315 12.92 -1.87 -29.01
CA LEU A 315 14.03 -1.42 -28.17
C LEU A 315 13.93 0.08 -27.85
N HIS A 316 13.47 0.89 -28.80
CA HIS A 316 13.11 2.29 -28.58
C HIS A 316 12.01 2.44 -27.53
N ALA A 317 10.90 1.72 -27.67
CA ALA A 317 9.82 1.72 -26.69
C ALA A 317 10.31 1.27 -25.29
N ALA A 318 11.08 0.18 -25.22
CA ALA A 318 11.68 -0.31 -23.98
C ALA A 318 12.62 0.73 -23.34
N SER A 319 13.44 1.41 -24.14
CA SER A 319 14.40 2.41 -23.64
C SER A 319 13.74 3.63 -22.99
N VAL A 320 12.52 3.98 -23.41
CA VAL A 320 11.70 5.03 -22.80
C VAL A 320 11.13 4.56 -21.46
N ILE A 321 10.76 3.29 -21.34
CA ILE A 321 10.21 2.72 -20.10
C ILE A 321 11.28 2.64 -19.01
N GLY A 322 12.45 2.07 -19.31
CA GLY A 322 13.54 1.91 -18.34
C GLY A 322 14.50 0.79 -18.71
N ASN A 323 15.41 0.46 -17.79
CA ASN A 323 16.27 -0.73 -17.92
C ASN A 323 15.45 -2.02 -17.77
N THR A 324 14.34 -1.96 -17.02
CA THR A 324 13.34 -3.03 -16.96
C THR A 324 11.95 -2.50 -17.33
N ALA A 325 11.18 -3.31 -18.06
CA ALA A 325 9.82 -3.02 -18.46
C ALA A 325 8.92 -4.22 -18.16
N SER A 326 7.74 -4.02 -17.58
CA SER A 326 6.75 -5.11 -17.63
C SER A 326 6.31 -5.35 -19.07
N ARG A 327 5.98 -6.60 -19.41
CA ARG A 327 5.53 -6.97 -20.74
C ARG A 327 4.28 -6.16 -21.12
N VAL A 328 3.37 -5.95 -20.18
CA VAL A 328 2.13 -5.19 -20.41
C VAL A 328 2.41 -3.71 -20.72
N GLU A 329 3.34 -3.06 -20.01
CA GLU A 329 3.76 -1.69 -20.32
C GLU A 329 4.42 -1.61 -21.70
N LEU A 330 5.36 -2.51 -21.99
CA LEU A 330 6.08 -2.54 -23.26
C LEU A 330 5.11 -2.69 -24.42
N LEU A 331 4.18 -3.65 -24.34
CA LEU A 331 3.16 -3.89 -25.37
C LEU A 331 2.20 -2.70 -25.53
N CYS A 332 1.90 -1.98 -24.44
CA CYS A 332 1.02 -0.81 -24.53
C CYS A 332 1.70 0.37 -25.26
N VAL A 333 3.01 0.58 -25.03
CA VAL A 333 3.81 1.63 -25.67
C VAL A 333 4.14 1.26 -27.11
N TYR A 334 4.49 -0.01 -27.34
CA TYR A 334 4.81 -0.60 -28.64
C TYR A 334 3.53 -0.79 -29.48
N ARG A 335 2.93 0.31 -29.93
CA ARG A 335 1.75 0.29 -30.81
C ARG A 335 2.16 0.23 -32.28
N HIS A 336 2.69 -0.91 -32.72
CA HIS A 336 2.94 -1.14 -34.14
C HIS A 336 1.74 -1.82 -34.82
N ASN A 337 1.28 -1.25 -35.94
CA ASN A 337 0.16 -1.78 -36.72
C ASN A 337 0.65 -2.93 -37.62
N GLY A 338 0.59 -4.17 -37.13
CA GLY A 338 0.62 -5.37 -37.98
C GLY A 338 1.74 -6.39 -37.74
N SER A 339 2.68 -6.15 -36.84
CA SER A 339 3.66 -7.14 -36.39
C SER A 339 3.21 -7.80 -35.08
N ASP A 340 3.49 -9.09 -34.91
CA ASP A 340 3.29 -9.77 -33.63
C ASP A 340 4.34 -9.24 -32.63
N PRO A 341 3.95 -8.51 -31.57
CA PRO A 341 4.89 -7.94 -30.64
C PRO A 341 5.66 -9.02 -29.84
N GLU A 342 5.11 -10.23 -29.75
CA GLU A 342 5.81 -11.35 -29.14
C GLU A 342 6.98 -11.85 -29.99
N LEU A 343 6.82 -11.79 -31.32
CA LEU A 343 7.92 -12.04 -32.24
C LEU A 343 9.03 -10.99 -32.09
N ALA A 344 8.67 -9.71 -31.89
CA ALA A 344 9.65 -8.64 -31.69
C ALA A 344 10.47 -8.86 -30.42
N ILE A 345 9.82 -9.18 -29.29
CA ILE A 345 10.49 -9.49 -28.02
C ILE A 345 11.42 -10.69 -28.20
N GLN A 346 10.93 -11.75 -28.86
CA GLN A 346 11.70 -12.95 -29.15
C GLN A 346 12.96 -12.66 -29.97
N LEU A 347 12.83 -11.83 -31.01
CA LEU A 347 13.97 -11.38 -31.82
C LEU A 347 14.99 -10.64 -30.96
N CYS A 348 14.57 -9.60 -30.23
CA CYS A 348 15.48 -8.83 -29.37
C CYS A 348 16.21 -9.70 -28.33
N ARG A 349 15.58 -10.77 -27.85
CA ARG A 349 16.20 -11.76 -26.96
C ARG A 349 17.24 -12.62 -27.68
N ASP A 350 16.90 -13.13 -28.86
CA ASP A 350 17.79 -14.00 -29.62
C ASP A 350 19.05 -13.25 -30.09
N PHE A 351 18.92 -11.95 -30.36
CA PHE A 351 20.04 -11.05 -30.65
C PHE A 351 20.78 -10.53 -29.40
N GLY A 352 20.31 -10.89 -28.21
CA GLY A 352 20.99 -10.60 -26.95
C GLY A 352 20.86 -9.17 -26.45
N PHE A 353 19.86 -8.42 -26.93
CA PHE A 353 19.57 -7.07 -26.44
C PHE A 353 18.73 -7.11 -25.16
N LEU A 354 17.78 -8.02 -25.09
CA LEU A 354 16.83 -8.18 -23.98
C LEU A 354 16.93 -9.57 -23.35
N GLU A 355 16.47 -9.68 -22.11
CA GLU A 355 16.28 -10.94 -21.40
C GLU A 355 14.85 -10.99 -20.83
N ASP A 356 14.21 -12.17 -20.90
CA ASP A 356 12.91 -12.42 -20.31
C ASP A 356 13.05 -12.90 -18.86
N ARG A 357 12.23 -12.34 -17.97
CA ARG A 357 12.09 -12.77 -16.58
C ARG A 357 10.62 -12.78 -16.17
N GLY A 358 9.93 -13.85 -16.57
CA GLY A 358 8.49 -13.98 -16.32
C GLY A 358 7.69 -12.97 -17.14
N ASP A 359 7.02 -12.05 -16.45
CA ASP A 359 6.24 -10.94 -17.02
C ASP A 359 7.07 -9.66 -17.21
N VAL A 360 8.38 -9.70 -16.99
CA VAL A 360 9.31 -8.57 -17.13
C VAL A 360 10.31 -8.83 -18.25
N VAL A 361 10.64 -7.78 -18.99
CA VAL A 361 11.71 -7.74 -19.99
C VAL A 361 12.78 -6.76 -19.49
N GLU A 362 14.05 -7.19 -19.46
CA GLU A 362 15.19 -6.40 -18.97
C GLU A 362 16.22 -6.23 -20.10
N PHE A 363 16.79 -5.04 -20.24
CA PHE A 363 17.97 -4.88 -21.09
C PHE A 363 19.12 -5.68 -20.50
N ARG A 364 19.76 -6.52 -21.31
CA ARG A 364 20.90 -7.33 -20.85
C ARG A 364 21.99 -6.45 -20.24
N HIS A 365 22.20 -5.27 -20.81
CA HIS A 365 23.12 -4.26 -20.31
C HIS A 365 22.56 -2.85 -20.49
N GLN A 366 22.79 -2.00 -19.48
CA GLN A 366 22.40 -0.59 -19.50
C GLN A 366 22.95 0.16 -20.72
N TYR A 367 24.17 -0.14 -21.15
CA TYR A 367 24.77 0.51 -22.32
C TYR A 367 23.91 0.34 -23.59
N ILE A 368 23.21 -0.79 -23.73
CA ILE A 368 22.28 -1.04 -24.84
C ILE A 368 21.06 -0.11 -24.73
N LYS A 369 20.49 0.03 -23.52
CA LYS A 369 19.39 0.98 -23.27
C LYS A 369 19.79 2.41 -23.60
N GLU A 370 20.97 2.84 -23.15
CA GLU A 370 21.46 4.21 -23.43
C GLU A 370 21.68 4.47 -24.91
N PHE A 371 22.17 3.47 -25.65
CA PHE A 371 22.32 3.56 -27.11
C PHE A 371 20.96 3.81 -27.78
N PHE A 372 19.96 2.96 -27.52
CA PHE A 372 18.65 3.12 -28.14
C PHE A 372 17.89 4.36 -27.66
N ALA A 373 18.10 4.80 -26.42
CA ALA A 373 17.52 6.04 -25.91
C ALA A 373 18.08 7.27 -26.64
N LYS A 374 19.38 7.30 -26.96
CA LYS A 374 20.01 8.40 -27.72
C LYS A 374 19.58 8.41 -29.19
N ASP A 375 19.31 7.24 -29.75
CA ASP A 375 18.89 7.07 -31.15
C ASP A 375 17.45 7.54 -31.44
N LEU A 376 16.63 7.76 -30.40
CA LEU A 376 15.22 8.19 -30.54
C LEU A 376 15.04 9.56 -31.19
N GLY A 377 15.93 10.51 -30.94
CA GLY A 377 15.80 11.88 -31.41
C GLY A 377 14.41 12.49 -31.11
N PRO A 378 13.68 13.04 -32.12
CA PRO A 378 12.35 13.63 -31.92
C PRO A 378 11.26 12.65 -31.46
N GLU A 379 11.39 11.36 -31.75
CA GLU A 379 10.37 10.34 -31.43
C GLU A 379 10.23 10.11 -29.93
N GLU A 380 11.26 10.45 -29.14
CA GLU A 380 11.22 10.34 -27.68
C GLU A 380 9.97 11.02 -27.11
N LYS A 381 9.64 12.24 -27.56
CA LYS A 381 8.48 12.98 -27.04
C LYS A 381 7.16 12.23 -27.26
N THR A 382 7.00 11.61 -28.42
CA THR A 382 5.81 10.83 -28.78
C THR A 382 5.70 9.59 -27.92
N LEU A 383 6.79 8.83 -27.78
CA LEU A 383 6.82 7.63 -26.93
C LEU A 383 6.62 7.96 -25.45
N ARG A 384 7.18 9.06 -24.94
CA ARG A 384 6.98 9.54 -23.57
C ARG A 384 5.49 9.84 -23.31
N ARG A 385 4.83 10.54 -24.24
CA ARG A 385 3.39 10.81 -24.14
C ARG A 385 2.58 9.51 -24.19
N ALA A 386 2.88 8.63 -25.14
CA ALA A 386 2.22 7.32 -25.24
C ALA A 386 2.40 6.50 -23.96
N PHE A 387 3.58 6.55 -23.33
CA PHE A 387 3.84 5.85 -22.10
C PHE A 387 3.05 6.41 -20.91
N SER A 388 2.93 7.73 -20.79
CA SER A 388 2.03 8.32 -19.78
C SER A 388 0.57 7.88 -19.95
N GLU A 389 0.08 7.79 -21.20
CA GLU A 389 -1.27 7.29 -21.48
C GLU A 389 -1.43 5.81 -21.13
N CYS A 390 -0.40 5.00 -21.35
CA CYS A 390 -0.37 3.61 -20.90
C CYS A 390 -0.42 3.50 -19.39
N LEU A 391 0.38 4.28 -18.66
CA LEU A 391 0.37 4.32 -17.20
C LEU A 391 -0.99 4.74 -16.66
N ARG A 392 -1.67 5.71 -17.28
CA ARG A 392 -3.05 6.09 -16.93
C ARG A 392 -4.03 4.91 -16.99
N GLN A 393 -3.80 3.92 -17.84
CA GLN A 393 -4.67 2.73 -17.96
C GLN A 393 -4.24 1.59 -17.05
N LEU A 394 -2.93 1.32 -16.99
CA LEU A 394 -2.34 0.17 -16.31
C LEU A 394 -2.16 0.42 -14.81
N THR A 395 -1.54 1.54 -14.46
CA THR A 395 -1.21 1.95 -13.08
C THR A 395 -1.74 3.36 -12.83
N PRO A 396 -3.07 3.57 -12.85
CA PRO A 396 -3.68 4.90 -12.86
C PRO A 396 -3.32 5.79 -11.65
N HIS A 397 -2.94 5.15 -10.54
CA HIS A 397 -2.51 5.80 -9.30
C HIS A 397 -1.09 6.40 -9.40
N ASP A 398 -0.23 5.96 -10.32
CA ASP A 398 1.17 6.43 -10.44
C ASP A 398 1.28 7.80 -11.12
N TYR A 399 0.74 8.83 -10.46
CA TYR A 399 0.71 10.21 -10.95
C TYR A 399 2.11 10.77 -11.18
N GLN A 400 3.07 10.43 -10.33
CA GLN A 400 4.43 10.96 -10.42
C GLN A 400 5.14 10.47 -11.69
N ARG A 401 5.03 9.17 -12.01
CA ARG A 401 5.65 8.62 -13.23
C ARG A 401 4.95 9.12 -14.50
N ARG A 402 3.63 9.31 -14.45
CA ARG A 402 2.87 9.98 -15.51
C ARG A 402 3.38 11.42 -15.73
N ALA A 403 3.46 12.21 -14.66
CA ALA A 403 3.91 13.61 -14.70
C ALA A 403 5.29 13.76 -15.38
N ARG A 404 6.23 12.89 -15.04
CA ARG A 404 7.60 12.91 -15.56
C ARG A 404 7.67 12.60 -17.05
N ASN A 405 6.90 11.62 -17.51
CA ASN A 405 6.85 11.32 -18.94
C ASN A 405 6.17 12.45 -19.72
N ILE A 406 5.12 13.05 -19.18
CA ILE A 406 4.48 14.24 -19.76
C ILE A 406 5.45 15.43 -19.80
N LEU A 407 6.23 15.66 -18.74
CA LEU A 407 7.25 16.71 -18.70
C LEU A 407 8.34 16.48 -19.77
N LYS A 408 8.84 15.25 -19.90
CA LYS A 408 9.81 14.88 -20.95
C LYS A 408 9.24 14.99 -22.36
N SER A 409 7.91 14.88 -22.53
CA SER A 409 7.25 15.17 -23.81
C SER A 409 7.16 16.66 -24.13
N GLY A 410 7.41 17.54 -23.14
CA GLY A 410 7.39 18.99 -23.25
C GLY A 410 6.10 19.67 -22.78
N ASP A 411 5.12 18.91 -22.29
CA ASP A 411 3.86 19.47 -21.77
C ASP A 411 3.98 19.76 -20.27
N ARG A 412 4.49 20.95 -19.96
CA ARG A 412 4.79 21.38 -18.59
C ARG A 412 3.53 21.54 -17.72
N LYS A 413 2.46 22.08 -18.29
CA LYS A 413 1.22 22.35 -17.57
C LYS A 413 0.54 21.05 -17.11
N SER A 414 0.38 20.09 -18.02
CA SER A 414 -0.19 18.78 -17.66
C SER A 414 0.70 18.02 -16.67
N ALA A 415 2.03 18.18 -16.75
CA ALA A 415 2.94 17.60 -15.77
C ALA A 415 2.75 18.22 -14.37
N ALA A 416 2.60 19.54 -14.27
CA ALA A 416 2.36 20.23 -13.00
C ALA A 416 1.04 19.77 -12.35
N ASP A 417 -0.03 19.63 -13.13
CA ASP A 417 -1.31 19.08 -12.64
C ASP A 417 -1.14 17.66 -12.04
N LEU A 418 -0.38 16.79 -12.74
CA LEU A 418 -0.09 15.43 -12.27
C LEU A 418 0.81 15.43 -11.02
N PHE A 419 1.78 16.35 -10.90
CA PHE A 419 2.57 16.48 -9.67
C PHE A 419 1.71 16.92 -8.48
N VAL A 420 0.74 17.82 -8.68
CA VAL A 420 -0.23 18.18 -7.63
C VAL A 420 -1.07 16.95 -7.23
N ALA A 421 -1.54 16.16 -8.19
CA ALA A 421 -2.26 14.91 -7.91
C ALA A 421 -1.40 13.90 -7.13
N ALA A 422 -0.11 13.76 -7.48
CA ALA A 422 0.85 12.93 -6.75
C ALA A 422 1.05 13.44 -5.31
N ALA A 423 1.19 14.75 -5.11
CA ALA A 423 1.29 15.31 -3.76
C ALA A 423 0.02 15.08 -2.93
N ALA A 424 -1.16 15.22 -3.54
CA ALA A 424 -2.42 14.92 -2.87
C ALA A 424 -2.55 13.44 -2.49
N GLU A 425 -2.06 12.53 -3.32
CA GLU A 425 -1.94 11.10 -2.98
C GLU A 425 -1.12 10.88 -1.72
N ASN A 426 0.01 11.56 -1.61
CA ASN A 426 0.91 11.43 -0.46
C ASN A 426 0.26 11.92 0.84
N LEU A 427 -0.52 13.00 0.74
CA LEU A 427 -1.29 13.54 1.85
C LEU A 427 -2.36 12.54 2.33
N ARG A 428 -3.04 11.84 1.41
CA ARG A 428 -4.03 10.80 1.76
C ARG A 428 -3.40 9.67 2.56
N PHE A 429 -2.19 9.27 2.23
CA PHE A 429 -1.44 8.24 2.96
C PHE A 429 -0.74 8.77 4.23
N GLY A 430 -1.05 10.00 4.67
CA GLY A 430 -0.51 10.56 5.91
C GLY A 430 0.98 10.87 5.88
N ARG A 431 1.58 10.99 4.68
CA ARG A 431 3.03 11.22 4.55
C ARG A 431 3.42 12.63 4.98
N PRO A 432 4.63 12.80 5.55
CA PRO A 432 5.07 14.10 6.02
C PRO A 432 5.31 15.08 4.86
N PRO A 433 5.17 16.40 5.08
CA PRO A 433 5.27 17.43 4.04
C PRO A 433 6.54 17.38 3.16
N HIS A 434 7.68 16.97 3.74
CA HIS A 434 8.96 16.90 3.04
C HIS A 434 9.09 15.70 2.08
N HIS A 435 8.07 14.83 2.02
CA HIS A 435 7.94 13.74 1.07
C HIS A 435 6.93 14.05 -0.04
N LEU A 436 6.24 15.20 -0.04
CA LEU A 436 5.15 15.44 -0.98
C LEU A 436 5.61 15.66 -2.43
N MET A 437 6.69 16.42 -2.62
CA MET A 437 7.29 16.73 -3.92
C MET A 437 8.81 16.93 -3.77
N HIS A 438 9.55 16.67 -4.84
CA HIS A 438 10.95 17.05 -4.95
C HIS A 438 11.11 18.54 -5.30
N SER A 439 12.32 19.09 -5.14
CA SER A 439 12.58 20.52 -5.38
C SER A 439 12.24 20.96 -6.79
N GLU A 440 12.63 20.18 -7.80
CA GLU A 440 12.35 20.47 -9.22
C GLU A 440 10.86 20.38 -9.54
N GLU A 441 10.15 19.42 -8.93
CA GLU A 441 8.70 19.24 -9.08
C GLU A 441 7.96 20.43 -8.45
N LYS A 442 8.40 20.86 -7.26
CA LYS A 442 7.85 22.02 -6.56
C LYS A 442 8.09 23.31 -7.35
N GLU A 443 9.27 23.48 -7.93
CA GLU A 443 9.59 24.63 -8.79
C GLU A 443 8.68 24.67 -10.02
N LEU A 444 8.51 23.56 -10.73
CA LEU A 444 7.58 23.47 -11.86
C LEU A 444 6.14 23.81 -11.45
N VAL A 445 5.65 23.27 -10.33
CA VAL A 445 4.30 23.56 -9.80
C VAL A 445 4.13 25.04 -9.46
N LEU A 446 5.18 25.71 -8.96
CA LEU A 446 5.17 27.15 -8.70
C LEU A 446 5.15 27.96 -10.01
N GLU A 447 5.98 27.60 -10.99
CA GLU A 447 6.07 28.26 -12.29
C GLU A 447 4.77 28.18 -13.09
N GLU A 448 4.06 27.05 -13.01
CA GLU A 448 2.75 26.86 -13.66
C GLU A 448 1.58 27.42 -12.81
N GLY A 449 1.85 28.12 -11.70
CA GLY A 449 0.86 28.83 -10.90
C GLY A 449 0.00 27.97 -9.96
N LEU A 450 0.42 26.72 -9.70
CA LEU A 450 -0.30 25.76 -8.86
C LEU A 450 0.23 25.68 -7.42
N GLY A 451 1.30 26.40 -7.07
CA GLY A 451 1.85 26.45 -5.71
C GLY A 451 0.84 26.77 -4.62
N PRO A 452 0.06 27.87 -4.72
CA PRO A 452 -0.95 28.22 -3.72
C PRO A 452 -2.01 27.13 -3.53
N LEU A 453 -2.38 26.42 -4.61
CA LEU A 453 -3.34 25.32 -4.54
C LEU A 453 -2.73 24.10 -3.82
N ALA A 454 -1.46 23.77 -4.10
CA ALA A 454 -0.77 22.67 -3.41
C ALA A 454 -0.70 22.92 -1.89
N ASP A 455 -0.41 24.15 -1.47
CA ASP A 455 -0.43 24.55 -0.06
C ASP A 455 -1.85 24.46 0.55
N CYS A 456 -2.88 24.87 -0.20
CA CYS A 456 -4.27 24.75 0.23
C CYS A 456 -4.70 23.28 0.41
N LEU A 457 -4.32 22.38 -0.51
CA LEU A 457 -4.61 20.95 -0.40
C LEU A 457 -3.92 20.35 0.83
N GLN A 458 -2.64 20.68 1.07
CA GLN A 458 -1.93 20.23 2.26
C GLN A 458 -2.63 20.65 3.55
N GLU A 459 -3.05 21.92 3.66
CA GLU A 459 -3.77 22.39 4.83
C GLU A 459 -5.15 21.73 4.95
N ALA A 460 -5.88 21.56 3.85
CA ALA A 460 -7.18 20.89 3.87
C ALA A 460 -7.10 19.44 4.38
N TYR A 461 -6.10 18.67 3.94
CA TYR A 461 -5.86 17.31 4.46
C TYR A 461 -5.47 17.30 5.95
N SER A 462 -4.68 18.29 6.39
CA SER A 462 -4.37 18.51 7.82
C SER A 462 -5.63 18.83 8.62
N LEU A 463 -6.54 19.66 8.11
CA LEU A 463 -7.82 19.97 8.74
C LEU A 463 -8.74 18.74 8.81
N LEU A 464 -8.83 17.95 7.74
CA LEU A 464 -9.59 16.69 7.73
C LEU A 464 -9.10 15.71 8.80
N SER A 465 -7.78 15.49 8.89
CA SER A 465 -7.20 14.58 9.90
C SER A 465 -7.41 15.04 11.35
N ARG A 466 -7.64 16.34 11.57
CA ARG A 466 -7.96 16.93 12.88
C ARG A 466 -9.47 17.06 13.14
N GLY A 467 -10.33 16.59 12.24
CA GLY A 467 -11.78 16.68 12.36
C GLY A 467 -12.36 18.09 12.12
N ARG A 468 -11.58 19.02 11.54
CA ARG A 468 -12.01 20.39 11.22
C ARG A 468 -12.64 20.45 9.82
N PHE A 469 -13.72 19.70 9.63
CA PHE A 469 -14.34 19.46 8.32
C PHE A 469 -14.85 20.74 7.65
N ASP A 470 -15.49 21.62 8.40
CA ASP A 470 -16.05 22.89 7.89
C ASP A 470 -14.99 23.81 7.30
N GLU A 471 -13.83 23.86 7.94
CA GLU A 471 -12.71 24.70 7.51
C GLU A 471 -12.05 24.12 6.26
N ALA A 472 -11.95 22.79 6.17
CA ALA A 472 -11.49 22.11 4.97
C ALA A 472 -12.43 22.38 3.78
N CYS A 473 -13.75 22.26 3.97
CA CYS A 473 -14.73 22.58 2.91
C CYS A 473 -14.63 24.05 2.48
N THR A 474 -14.58 24.97 3.44
CA THR A 474 -14.48 26.42 3.17
C THR A 474 -13.22 26.75 2.38
N LEU A 475 -12.09 26.12 2.72
CA LEU A 475 -10.83 26.30 2.00
C LEU A 475 -10.94 25.79 0.54
N MET A 476 -11.63 24.68 0.31
CA MET A 476 -11.88 24.15 -1.05
C MET A 476 -12.88 24.99 -1.85
N ASP A 477 -13.86 25.63 -1.19
CA ASP A 477 -14.85 26.52 -1.84
C ASP A 477 -14.23 27.83 -2.35
N GLN A 478 -13.10 28.24 -1.78
CA GLN A 478 -12.38 29.45 -2.21
C GLN A 478 -11.48 29.24 -3.44
N GLN A 479 -11.33 28.00 -3.90
CA GLN A 479 -10.44 27.67 -5.01
C GLN A 479 -11.06 28.03 -6.37
N SER A 480 -10.20 28.37 -7.34
CA SER A 480 -10.63 28.76 -8.68
C SER A 480 -11.27 27.60 -9.47
N PRO A 481 -12.33 27.82 -10.28
CA PRO A 481 -12.93 26.77 -11.09
C PRO A 481 -12.19 26.49 -12.41
N ILE A 482 -11.08 27.18 -12.69
CA ILE A 482 -10.39 27.11 -14.00
C ILE A 482 -9.30 26.02 -14.10
N TYR A 483 -9.13 25.20 -13.06
CA TYR A 483 -8.16 24.12 -13.05
C TYR A 483 -8.57 22.97 -13.99
N SER A 484 -7.62 22.07 -14.30
CA SER A 484 -7.93 20.89 -15.10
C SER A 484 -8.87 19.94 -14.37
N PRO A 485 -9.61 19.06 -15.10
CA PRO A 485 -10.49 18.07 -14.49
C PRO A 485 -9.81 17.19 -13.44
N LEU A 486 -8.53 16.85 -13.64
CA LEU A 486 -7.72 16.07 -12.69
C LEU A 486 -7.61 16.79 -11.34
N VAL A 487 -7.34 18.09 -11.36
CA VAL A 487 -7.19 18.91 -10.16
C VAL A 487 -8.54 19.21 -9.52
N LEU A 488 -9.56 19.53 -10.32
CA LEU A 488 -10.91 19.76 -9.83
C LEU A 488 -11.51 18.52 -9.15
N ALA A 489 -11.20 17.32 -9.64
CA ALA A 489 -11.60 16.08 -8.99
C ALA A 489 -11.01 15.93 -7.59
N GLU A 490 -9.77 16.36 -7.38
CA GLU A 490 -9.12 16.32 -6.07
C GLU A 490 -9.74 17.32 -5.09
N ILE A 491 -10.04 18.54 -5.56
CA ILE A 491 -10.76 19.56 -4.78
C ILE A 491 -12.14 19.03 -4.37
N GLU A 492 -12.89 18.44 -5.31
CA GLU A 492 -14.21 17.88 -5.01
C GLU A 492 -14.13 16.69 -4.05
N TYR A 493 -13.10 15.85 -4.15
CA TYR A 493 -12.88 14.77 -3.21
C TYR A 493 -12.68 15.28 -1.78
N VAL A 494 -11.77 16.24 -1.58
CA VAL A 494 -11.48 16.82 -0.25
C VAL A 494 -12.73 17.51 0.32
N ARG A 495 -13.43 18.31 -0.49
CA ARG A 495 -14.70 18.94 -0.10
C ARG A 495 -15.73 17.91 0.31
N SER A 496 -15.93 16.89 -0.51
CA SER A 496 -16.93 15.85 -0.25
C SER A 496 -16.59 14.99 0.97
N GLN A 497 -15.30 14.78 1.27
CA GLN A 497 -14.88 14.15 2.52
C GLN A 497 -15.30 15.00 3.73
N GLY A 498 -15.10 16.31 3.68
CA GLY A 498 -15.57 17.21 4.74
C GLY A 498 -17.09 17.18 4.89
N ASP A 499 -17.84 17.27 3.78
CA ASP A 499 -19.30 17.22 3.81
C ASP A 499 -19.82 15.89 4.39
N LEU A 500 -19.25 14.75 3.98
CA LEU A 500 -19.65 13.43 4.49
C LEU A 500 -19.39 13.30 6.00
N ASN A 501 -18.23 13.73 6.47
CA ASN A 501 -17.84 13.56 7.88
C ASN A 501 -18.44 14.63 8.81
N SER A 502 -19.03 15.70 8.28
CA SER A 502 -19.72 16.73 9.08
C SER A 502 -20.98 16.25 9.80
N ARG A 503 -21.54 15.09 9.38
CA ARG A 503 -22.81 14.53 9.87
C ARG A 503 -24.03 15.44 9.67
N ASP A 504 -23.92 16.44 8.80
CA ASP A 504 -25.00 17.35 8.40
C ASP A 504 -25.72 16.79 7.16
N ALA A 505 -27.02 16.51 7.29
CA ALA A 505 -27.80 15.92 6.21
C ALA A 505 -27.97 16.85 4.99
N VAL A 506 -28.01 18.17 5.20
CA VAL A 506 -28.12 19.17 4.12
C VAL A 506 -26.82 19.22 3.32
N ARG A 507 -25.66 19.22 4.01
CA ARG A 507 -24.36 19.14 3.35
C ARG A 507 -24.21 17.86 2.55
N ARG A 508 -24.57 16.72 3.14
CA ARG A 508 -24.56 15.44 2.44
C ARG A 508 -25.44 15.43 1.19
N ALA A 509 -26.66 15.97 1.25
CA ALA A 509 -27.54 16.05 0.08
C ALA A 509 -26.90 16.88 -1.06
N ARG A 510 -26.26 18.02 -0.73
CA ARG A 510 -25.51 18.83 -1.72
C ARG A 510 -24.31 18.08 -2.29
N MET A 511 -23.56 17.38 -1.44
CA MET A 511 -22.45 16.52 -1.87
C MET A 511 -22.93 15.45 -2.87
N LEU A 512 -24.07 14.80 -2.61
CA LEU A 512 -24.61 13.79 -3.51
C LEU A 512 -24.97 14.35 -4.90
N GLU A 513 -25.55 15.55 -4.98
CA GLU A 513 -25.86 16.18 -6.27
C GLU A 513 -24.59 16.53 -7.04
N ARG A 514 -23.54 17.05 -6.37
CA ARG A 514 -22.26 17.33 -7.04
C ARG A 514 -21.56 16.05 -7.50
N LEU A 515 -21.40 15.05 -6.63
CA LEU A 515 -20.71 13.80 -6.96
C LEU A 515 -21.39 13.01 -8.08
N LYS A 516 -22.70 13.17 -8.27
CA LYS A 516 -23.44 12.58 -9.39
C LYS A 516 -22.89 13.04 -10.74
N GLU A 517 -22.47 14.30 -10.86
CA GLU A 517 -21.94 14.87 -12.10
C GLU A 517 -20.58 14.25 -12.48
N TRP A 518 -19.82 13.77 -11.50
CA TRP A 518 -18.53 13.11 -11.67
C TRP A 518 -18.62 11.63 -12.08
N GLY A 519 -19.82 11.07 -12.27
CA GLY A 519 -20.00 9.63 -12.52
C GLY A 519 -19.26 9.09 -13.76
N HIS A 520 -18.97 9.93 -14.74
CA HIS A 520 -18.24 9.57 -15.96
C HIS A 520 -16.71 9.72 -15.82
N HIS A 521 -16.22 10.34 -14.73
CA HIS A 521 -14.79 10.58 -14.53
C HIS A 521 -13.99 9.28 -14.44
N ILE A 522 -14.61 8.19 -13.98
CA ILE A 522 -13.98 6.86 -13.90
C ILE A 522 -13.55 6.30 -15.26
N ASP A 523 -14.18 6.74 -16.35
CA ASP A 523 -13.80 6.32 -17.70
C ASP A 523 -12.57 7.08 -18.22
N ALA A 524 -12.31 8.27 -17.68
CA ALA A 524 -11.16 9.11 -18.03
C ALA A 524 -9.98 8.96 -17.04
N GLU A 525 -10.24 8.96 -15.74
CA GLU A 525 -9.26 8.83 -14.67
C GLU A 525 -9.77 7.78 -13.68
N PHE A 526 -9.40 6.51 -13.92
CA PHE A 526 -9.97 5.37 -13.19
C PHE A 526 -9.76 5.48 -11.67
N GLU A 527 -8.56 5.86 -11.20
CA GLU A 527 -8.28 5.98 -9.76
C GLU A 527 -9.19 7.04 -9.09
N GLN A 528 -9.19 8.27 -9.60
CA GLN A 528 -9.98 9.35 -9.00
C GLN A 528 -11.47 9.08 -9.14
N GLY A 529 -11.90 8.59 -10.31
CA GLY A 529 -13.30 8.29 -10.54
C GLY A 529 -13.79 7.15 -9.66
N LEU A 530 -12.97 6.12 -9.41
CA LEU A 530 -13.26 5.08 -8.43
C LEU A 530 -13.40 5.68 -7.03
N ARG A 531 -12.46 6.53 -6.61
CA ARG A 531 -12.46 7.17 -5.29
C ARG A 531 -13.67 8.09 -5.08
N LEU A 532 -14.05 8.88 -6.09
CA LEU A 532 -15.26 9.71 -6.07
C LEU A 532 -16.54 8.86 -6.06
N ALA A 533 -16.61 7.80 -6.85
CA ALA A 533 -17.75 6.88 -6.87
C ALA A 533 -17.92 6.14 -5.53
N MET A 534 -16.83 5.79 -4.85
CA MET A 534 -16.85 5.20 -3.51
C MET A 534 -17.34 6.19 -2.46
N LEU A 535 -16.92 7.45 -2.55
CA LEU A 535 -17.42 8.52 -1.69
C LEU A 535 -18.92 8.77 -1.93
N TYR A 536 -19.33 8.72 -3.20
CA TYR A 536 -20.73 8.83 -3.59
C TYR A 536 -21.58 7.68 -3.04
N ARG A 537 -21.09 6.43 -3.14
CA ARG A 537 -21.70 5.25 -2.50
C ARG A 537 -21.84 5.47 -0.99
N SER A 538 -20.81 5.98 -0.33
CA SER A 538 -20.80 6.20 1.13
C SER A 538 -21.81 7.27 1.56
N GLY A 539 -22.03 8.30 0.75
CA GLY A 539 -23.13 9.25 0.98
C GLY A 539 -24.51 8.61 0.83
N LEU A 540 -24.71 7.78 -0.20
CA LEU A 540 -25.99 7.11 -0.47
C LEU A 540 -26.33 6.02 0.58
N VAL A 541 -25.34 5.50 1.30
CA VAL A 541 -25.56 4.63 2.48
C VAL A 541 -26.44 5.32 3.53
N LEU A 542 -26.48 6.64 3.57
CA LEU A 542 -27.29 7.39 4.54
C LEU A 542 -28.66 7.80 3.98
N GLU A 543 -29.01 7.37 2.76
CA GLU A 543 -30.34 7.53 2.15
C GLU A 543 -31.24 6.32 2.42
N PHE A 544 -32.56 6.52 2.42
CA PHE A 544 -33.50 5.41 2.63
C PHE A 544 -33.46 4.36 1.53
N ASP A 545 -33.45 4.82 0.27
CA ASP A 545 -33.41 3.92 -0.88
C ASP A 545 -31.97 3.50 -1.18
N LYS A 546 -31.65 2.25 -0.83
CA LYS A 546 -30.33 1.65 -1.08
C LYS A 546 -30.10 1.23 -2.52
N THR A 547 -31.11 1.28 -3.39
CA THR A 547 -31.04 0.77 -4.77
C THR A 547 -29.88 1.40 -5.53
N ARG A 548 -29.72 2.72 -5.42
CA ARG A 548 -28.65 3.45 -6.11
C ARG A 548 -27.27 3.09 -5.58
N ALA A 549 -27.12 2.99 -4.25
CA ALA A 549 -25.84 2.62 -3.64
C ALA A 549 -25.42 1.19 -4.01
N ARG A 550 -26.37 0.24 -4.02
CA ARG A 550 -26.15 -1.14 -4.47
C ARG A 550 -25.78 -1.22 -5.95
N SER A 551 -26.43 -0.41 -6.79
CA SER A 551 -26.10 -0.31 -8.23
C SER A 551 -24.66 0.17 -8.45
N ILE A 552 -24.23 1.21 -7.73
CA ILE A 552 -22.85 1.71 -7.78
C ILE A 552 -21.87 0.65 -7.29
N GLU A 553 -22.13 -0.02 -6.16
CA GLU A 553 -21.25 -1.10 -5.68
C GLU A 553 -21.11 -2.23 -6.71
N GLY A 554 -22.22 -2.60 -7.38
CA GLY A 554 -22.21 -3.59 -8.45
C GLY A 554 -21.34 -3.17 -9.64
N ASP A 555 -21.46 -1.91 -10.09
CA ASP A 555 -20.64 -1.38 -11.18
C ASP A 555 -19.16 -1.30 -10.80
N LEU A 556 -18.84 -0.83 -9.60
CA LEU A 556 -17.47 -0.79 -9.08
C LEU A 556 -16.84 -2.19 -9.03
N THR A 557 -17.59 -3.18 -8.51
CA THR A 557 -17.12 -4.57 -8.43
C THR A 557 -16.86 -5.14 -9.82
N ARG A 558 -17.74 -4.89 -10.80
CA ARG A 558 -17.57 -5.33 -12.19
C ARG A 558 -16.31 -4.70 -12.81
N ARG A 559 -16.18 -3.38 -12.72
CA ARG A 559 -15.02 -2.65 -13.27
C ARG A 559 -13.69 -3.08 -12.64
N LEU A 560 -13.66 -3.30 -11.33
CA LEU A 560 -12.46 -3.84 -10.65
C LEU A 560 -12.16 -5.27 -11.11
N SER A 561 -13.18 -6.12 -11.25
CA SER A 561 -13.02 -7.52 -11.69
C SER A 561 -12.39 -7.63 -13.08
N GLU A 562 -12.74 -6.71 -13.99
CA GLU A 562 -12.16 -6.63 -15.35
C GLU A 562 -10.65 -6.29 -15.34
N ARG A 563 -10.13 -5.76 -14.22
CA ARG A 563 -8.75 -5.28 -14.07
C ARG A 563 -7.82 -6.19 -13.28
N ILE A 564 -8.34 -7.19 -12.55
CA ILE A 564 -7.56 -8.08 -11.65
C ILE A 564 -6.32 -8.68 -12.33
N ARG A 565 -6.35 -8.89 -13.65
CA ARG A 565 -5.24 -9.50 -14.40
C ARG A 565 -4.01 -8.58 -14.57
N TYR A 566 -4.15 -7.27 -14.39
CA TYR A 566 -3.08 -6.30 -14.64
C TYR A 566 -3.00 -5.16 -13.62
N ASP A 567 -4.01 -5.01 -12.76
CA ASP A 567 -4.06 -4.04 -11.67
C ASP A 567 -4.02 -4.78 -10.34
N GLU A 568 -2.86 -4.76 -9.68
CA GLU A 568 -2.59 -5.53 -8.46
C GLU A 568 -3.49 -5.15 -7.26
N MET A 569 -4.00 -3.91 -7.27
CA MET A 569 -4.86 -3.41 -6.20
C MET A 569 -6.33 -3.76 -6.40
N ALA A 570 -6.72 -4.26 -7.58
CA ALA A 570 -8.13 -4.43 -7.95
C ALA A 570 -8.84 -5.48 -7.07
N GLU A 571 -8.20 -6.62 -6.80
CA GLU A 571 -8.77 -7.67 -5.95
C GLU A 571 -8.88 -7.21 -4.48
N SER A 572 -7.82 -6.57 -3.96
CA SER A 572 -7.83 -5.96 -2.63
C SER A 572 -9.00 -4.97 -2.48
N LYS A 573 -9.20 -4.06 -3.46
CA LYS A 573 -10.32 -3.10 -3.45
C LYS A 573 -11.72 -3.76 -3.48
N ILE A 574 -11.88 -4.92 -4.11
CA ILE A 574 -13.13 -5.70 -4.05
C ILE A 574 -13.37 -6.22 -2.63
N HIS A 575 -12.33 -6.71 -1.96
CA HIS A 575 -12.42 -7.15 -0.57
C HIS A 575 -12.68 -6.00 0.41
N MET A 576 -12.11 -4.82 0.15
CA MET A 576 -12.44 -3.61 0.93
C MET A 576 -13.91 -3.19 0.77
N LEU A 577 -14.50 -3.32 -0.44
CA LEU A 577 -15.96 -3.15 -0.62
C LEU A 577 -16.73 -4.19 0.23
N GLY A 578 -16.31 -5.45 0.20
CA GLY A 578 -16.91 -6.53 0.98
C GLY A 578 -16.85 -6.31 2.50
N ARG A 579 -15.75 -5.76 3.00
CA ARG A 579 -15.56 -5.36 4.41
C ARG A 579 -16.59 -4.33 4.88
N SER A 580 -17.09 -3.46 3.99
CA SER A 580 -18.07 -2.41 4.30
C SER A 580 -19.52 -2.82 4.01
N ALA A 581 -19.81 -4.11 3.78
CA ALA A 581 -21.10 -4.58 3.29
C ALA A 581 -22.31 -4.28 4.20
N GLU A 582 -22.14 -4.18 5.52
CA GLU A 582 -23.26 -3.89 6.43
C GLU A 582 -23.94 -2.55 6.12
N SER A 583 -23.21 -1.60 5.54
CA SER A 583 -23.76 -0.32 5.10
C SER A 583 -24.91 -0.46 4.08
N LEU A 584 -24.98 -1.57 3.33
CA LEU A 584 -25.93 -1.77 2.23
C LEU A 584 -26.73 -3.07 2.29
N PHE A 585 -26.30 -4.05 3.07
CA PHE A 585 -26.90 -5.38 3.12
C PHE A 585 -27.34 -5.74 4.53
N LEU A 586 -28.22 -6.73 4.62
CA LEU A 586 -28.62 -7.30 5.89
C LEU A 586 -27.40 -7.94 6.60
N PRO A 587 -27.42 -8.02 7.95
CA PRO A 587 -26.25 -8.43 8.73
C PRO A 587 -25.71 -9.82 8.39
N ASP A 588 -26.53 -10.77 7.95
CA ASP A 588 -26.13 -12.11 7.51
C ASP A 588 -25.28 -12.08 6.23
N ILE A 589 -25.70 -11.31 5.23
CA ILE A 589 -24.94 -11.08 3.98
C ILE A 589 -23.65 -10.32 4.30
N ALA A 590 -23.75 -9.29 5.15
CA ALA A 590 -22.62 -8.48 5.55
C ALA A 590 -21.56 -9.31 6.29
N LEU A 591 -21.97 -10.17 7.22
CA LEU A 591 -21.09 -11.08 7.95
C LEU A 591 -20.33 -12.00 7.00
N HIS A 592 -21.02 -12.62 6.03
CA HIS A 592 -20.37 -13.49 5.06
C HIS A 592 -19.32 -12.74 4.22
N ARG A 593 -19.63 -11.53 3.77
CA ARG A 593 -18.69 -10.71 2.97
C ARG A 593 -17.50 -10.22 3.79
N ALA A 594 -17.71 -9.79 5.03
CA ALA A 594 -16.64 -9.38 5.94
C ALA A 594 -15.72 -10.55 6.30
N GLN A 595 -16.27 -11.75 6.51
CA GLN A 595 -15.47 -12.97 6.72
C GLN A 595 -14.56 -13.28 5.53
N ARG A 596 -15.06 -13.13 4.29
CA ARG A 596 -14.25 -13.31 3.08
C ARG A 596 -13.13 -12.26 2.97
N ALA A 597 -13.39 -11.01 3.36
CA ALA A 597 -12.37 -9.97 3.40
C ALA A 597 -11.29 -10.29 4.44
N VAL A 598 -11.67 -10.67 5.68
CA VAL A 598 -10.72 -11.13 6.71
C VAL A 598 -9.90 -12.31 6.21
N GLN A 599 -10.53 -13.31 5.58
CA GLN A 599 -9.84 -14.48 5.06
C GLN A 599 -8.80 -14.13 3.97
N PHE A 600 -9.10 -13.14 3.12
CA PHE A 600 -8.19 -12.70 2.06
C PHE A 600 -6.94 -12.01 2.62
N HIS A 601 -7.10 -11.11 3.60
CA HIS A 601 -5.98 -10.37 4.18
C HIS A 601 -5.28 -11.11 5.34
N ARG A 602 -5.82 -12.24 5.80
CA ARG A 602 -5.26 -13.03 6.91
C ARG A 602 -3.91 -13.64 6.51
N PRO A 603 -2.86 -13.49 7.35
CA PRO A 603 -1.59 -14.15 7.11
C PRO A 603 -1.66 -15.65 7.40
N GLU A 604 -0.64 -16.37 6.91
CA GLU A 604 -0.34 -17.71 7.43
C GLU A 604 -0.01 -17.65 8.93
N VAL A 605 -0.17 -18.77 9.64
CA VAL A 605 0.04 -18.84 11.10
C VAL A 605 1.47 -18.42 11.45
N GLY A 606 1.60 -17.39 12.30
CA GLY A 606 2.90 -16.81 12.68
C GLY A 606 3.51 -15.87 11.61
N GLY A 607 2.87 -15.71 10.46
CA GLY A 607 3.28 -14.84 9.37
C GLY A 607 2.89 -13.37 9.56
N THR A 608 3.24 -12.54 8.58
CA THR A 608 2.92 -11.11 8.52
C THR A 608 1.82 -10.88 7.49
N PRO A 609 0.72 -10.15 7.82
CA PRO A 609 -0.32 -9.83 6.84
C PRO A 609 0.25 -8.99 5.70
N LYS A 610 -0.15 -9.26 4.45
CA LYS A 610 0.31 -8.48 3.28
C LYS A 610 -0.04 -6.99 3.39
N GLU A 611 -1.27 -6.68 3.80
CA GLU A 611 -1.75 -5.32 4.02
C GLU A 611 -2.18 -5.18 5.50
N PRO A 612 -1.26 -4.88 6.44
CA PRO A 612 -1.58 -4.88 7.87
C PRO A 612 -2.72 -3.91 8.25
N ALA A 613 -2.73 -2.71 7.67
CA ALA A 613 -3.76 -1.71 7.93
C ALA A 613 -5.15 -2.16 7.43
N GLU A 614 -5.24 -2.79 6.25
CA GLU A 614 -6.51 -3.34 5.78
C GLU A 614 -6.94 -4.58 6.54
N TYR A 615 -6.00 -5.43 6.97
CA TYR A 615 -6.33 -6.55 7.83
C TYR A 615 -6.92 -6.06 9.17
N PHE A 616 -6.32 -5.02 9.77
CA PHE A 616 -6.84 -4.36 10.97
C PHE A 616 -8.27 -3.83 10.76
N ARG A 617 -8.52 -3.11 9.66
CA ARG A 617 -9.86 -2.60 9.33
C ARG A 617 -10.85 -3.76 9.14
N CYS A 618 -10.44 -4.85 8.48
CA CYS A 618 -11.27 -6.04 8.25
C CYS A 618 -11.69 -6.71 9.58
N LEU A 619 -10.72 -6.94 10.47
CA LEU A 619 -10.98 -7.53 11.78
C LEU A 619 -11.87 -6.63 12.65
N THR A 620 -11.67 -5.31 12.59
CA THR A 620 -12.50 -4.33 13.31
C THR A 620 -13.96 -4.41 12.86
N ASN A 621 -14.23 -4.41 11.56
CA ASN A 621 -15.60 -4.53 11.04
C ASN A 621 -16.22 -5.90 11.33
N LEU A 622 -15.44 -6.98 11.26
CA LEU A 622 -15.95 -8.31 11.60
C LEU A 622 -16.26 -8.43 13.11
N THR A 623 -15.48 -7.76 13.96
CA THR A 623 -15.76 -7.63 15.40
C THR A 623 -17.12 -6.96 15.62
N ALA A 624 -17.33 -5.80 15.01
CA ALA A 624 -18.59 -5.06 15.08
C ALA A 624 -19.80 -5.91 14.66
N LEU A 625 -19.70 -6.62 13.53
CA LEU A 625 -20.74 -7.54 13.05
C LEU A 625 -21.01 -8.69 14.03
N ASN A 626 -20.00 -9.24 14.69
CA ASN A 626 -20.21 -10.29 15.69
C ASN A 626 -20.89 -9.75 16.96
N ILE A 627 -20.53 -8.54 17.41
CA ILE A 627 -21.24 -7.85 18.50
C ILE A 627 -22.71 -7.67 18.13
N GLY A 628 -22.96 -7.12 16.95
CA GLY A 628 -24.31 -6.87 16.44
C GLY A 628 -25.17 -8.13 16.35
N ASN A 629 -24.56 -9.31 16.14
CA ASN A 629 -25.26 -10.61 16.10
C ASN A 629 -25.28 -11.35 17.46
N GLY A 630 -24.77 -10.75 18.54
CA GLY A 630 -24.71 -11.38 19.87
C GLY A 630 -23.61 -12.44 20.04
N ASN A 631 -22.72 -12.58 19.07
CA ASN A 631 -21.59 -13.51 19.12
C ASN A 631 -20.43 -12.92 19.92
N TYR A 632 -20.65 -12.55 21.18
CA TYR A 632 -19.69 -11.76 21.97
C TYR A 632 -18.35 -12.46 22.18
N SER A 633 -18.33 -13.79 22.36
CA SER A 633 -17.08 -14.55 22.48
C SER A 633 -16.25 -14.50 21.19
N ALA A 634 -16.88 -14.58 20.02
CA ALA A 634 -16.19 -14.43 18.75
C ALA A 634 -15.70 -12.98 18.55
N ALA A 635 -16.52 -11.99 18.93
CA ALA A 635 -16.13 -10.59 18.88
C ALA A 635 -14.94 -10.27 19.79
N GLU A 636 -14.93 -10.77 21.02
CA GLU A 636 -13.80 -10.62 21.95
C GLU A 636 -12.53 -11.22 21.35
N SER A 637 -12.59 -12.46 20.83
CA SER A 637 -11.43 -13.10 20.20
C SER A 637 -10.89 -12.29 19.01
N LEU A 638 -11.76 -11.75 18.16
CA LEU A 638 -11.36 -10.94 17.00
C LEU A 638 -10.79 -9.58 17.44
N ALA A 639 -11.37 -8.96 18.46
CA ALA A 639 -10.89 -7.69 18.99
C ALA A 639 -9.51 -7.85 19.63
N LEU A 640 -9.28 -8.93 20.39
CA LEU A 640 -7.98 -9.29 20.94
C LEU A 640 -6.94 -9.56 19.84
N GLU A 641 -7.32 -10.28 18.77
CA GLU A 641 -6.47 -10.48 17.60
C GLU A 641 -6.09 -9.13 16.96
N THR A 642 -7.04 -8.21 16.85
CA THR A 642 -6.84 -6.88 16.25
C THR A 642 -5.93 -6.01 17.13
N VAL A 643 -6.12 -6.06 18.44
CA VAL A 643 -5.28 -5.35 19.43
C VAL A 643 -3.85 -5.90 19.38
N ALA A 644 -3.69 -7.22 19.39
CA ALA A 644 -2.38 -7.87 19.27
C ALA A 644 -1.69 -7.55 17.93
N LEU A 645 -2.46 -7.42 16.84
CA LEU A 645 -1.94 -6.93 15.57
C LEU A 645 -1.41 -5.50 15.70
N ALA A 646 -2.20 -4.58 16.26
CA ALA A 646 -1.74 -3.19 16.44
C ALA A 646 -0.52 -3.09 17.35
N ASP A 647 -0.48 -3.87 18.44
CA ASP A 647 0.64 -3.89 19.39
C ASP A 647 1.87 -4.61 18.80
N ARG A 648 1.72 -5.53 17.83
CA ARG A 648 2.88 -6.07 17.10
C ARG A 648 3.57 -5.02 16.21
N PHE A 649 2.81 -4.04 15.73
CA PHE A 649 3.26 -3.00 14.81
C PHE A 649 3.27 -1.64 15.52
N GLU A 650 3.93 -1.53 16.68
CA GLU A 650 3.92 -0.32 17.53
C GLU A 650 4.43 0.96 16.83
N ASP A 651 5.32 0.78 15.85
CA ASP A 651 5.88 1.84 15.00
C ASP A 651 4.97 2.19 13.81
N VAL A 652 3.72 1.70 13.80
CA VAL A 652 2.73 1.94 12.75
C VAL A 652 1.51 2.66 13.31
N ALA A 653 1.05 3.68 12.60
CA ALA A 653 -0.21 4.33 12.91
C ALA A 653 -1.39 3.53 12.33
N PHE A 654 -2.19 2.90 13.19
CA PHE A 654 -3.46 2.31 12.80
C PHE A 654 -4.61 3.31 12.97
N PRO A 655 -5.54 3.40 12.00
CA PRO A 655 -6.68 4.30 12.10
C PRO A 655 -7.59 3.89 13.25
N ARG A 656 -8.08 4.87 14.02
CA ARG A 656 -9.12 4.72 15.05
C ARG A 656 -8.94 3.51 15.98
N SER A 657 -7.74 3.36 16.55
CA SER A 657 -7.44 2.31 17.54
C SER A 657 -8.36 2.36 18.77
N ASP A 658 -8.96 3.54 19.06
CA ASP A 658 -10.00 3.72 20.07
C ASP A 658 -11.24 2.85 19.81
N MET A 659 -11.64 2.67 18.54
CA MET A 659 -12.88 1.97 18.18
C MET A 659 -12.82 0.49 18.51
N VAL A 660 -11.77 -0.21 18.09
CA VAL A 660 -11.67 -1.66 18.33
C VAL A 660 -11.53 -1.99 19.83
N ARG A 661 -10.83 -1.14 20.58
CA ARG A 661 -10.70 -1.29 22.04
C ARG A 661 -12.00 -1.00 22.75
N SER A 662 -12.77 -0.02 22.31
CA SER A 662 -14.13 0.23 22.82
C SER A 662 -15.06 -0.96 22.57
N MET A 663 -14.95 -1.58 21.38
CA MET A 663 -15.71 -2.79 21.05
C MET A 663 -15.27 -4.02 21.83
N LEU A 664 -13.98 -4.15 22.16
CA LEU A 664 -13.50 -5.21 23.06
C LEU A 664 -14.19 -5.12 24.43
N VAL A 665 -14.18 -3.92 25.05
CA VAL A 665 -14.86 -3.67 26.33
C VAL A 665 -16.35 -4.00 26.23
N MET A 666 -16.99 -3.61 25.13
CA MET A 666 -18.40 -3.94 24.88
C MET A 666 -18.66 -5.45 24.77
N ALA A 667 -17.81 -6.18 24.04
CA ALA A 667 -17.93 -7.63 23.90
C ALA A 667 -17.74 -8.34 25.27
N GLN A 668 -16.76 -7.91 26.06
CA GLN A 668 -16.50 -8.44 27.39
C GLN A 668 -17.65 -8.17 28.36
N TYR A 669 -18.19 -6.95 28.37
CA TYR A 669 -19.33 -6.61 29.19
C TYR A 669 -20.58 -7.41 28.80
N ARG A 670 -20.91 -7.42 27.51
CA ARG A 670 -22.09 -8.14 27.00
C ARG A 670 -21.96 -9.66 27.11
N GLY A 671 -20.74 -10.18 27.03
CA GLY A 671 -20.39 -11.58 27.29
C GLY A 671 -20.38 -11.96 28.78
N GLY A 672 -20.50 -10.99 29.68
CA GLY A 672 -20.52 -11.21 31.13
C GLY A 672 -19.15 -11.40 31.78
N ALA A 673 -18.06 -11.11 31.06
CA ALA A 673 -16.68 -11.21 31.56
C ALA A 673 -16.33 -10.06 32.52
N VAL A 674 -16.88 -8.86 32.29
CA VAL A 674 -16.66 -7.68 33.14
C VAL A 674 -17.98 -7.05 33.59
N SER A 675 -17.94 -6.37 34.73
CA SER A 675 -19.08 -5.58 35.23
C SER A 675 -19.20 -4.23 34.50
N ALA A 676 -20.37 -3.58 34.57
CA ALA A 676 -20.54 -2.24 33.99
C ALA A 676 -19.58 -1.19 34.58
N ALA A 677 -19.24 -1.30 35.87
CA ALA A 677 -18.30 -0.39 36.51
C ALA A 677 -16.88 -0.59 35.97
N ALA A 678 -16.42 -1.84 35.88
CA ALA A 678 -15.12 -2.18 35.30
C ALA A 678 -15.02 -1.76 33.82
N ALA A 679 -16.08 -1.99 33.04
CA ALA A 679 -16.15 -1.55 31.65
C ALA A 679 -16.06 -0.02 31.51
N ALA A 680 -16.64 0.75 32.44
CA ALA A 680 -16.49 2.21 32.46
C ALA A 680 -15.03 2.62 32.70
N ASP A 681 -14.37 2.01 33.69
CA ASP A 681 -12.98 2.31 34.04
C ASP A 681 -12.01 1.97 32.88
N GLU A 682 -12.20 0.82 32.24
CA GLU A 682 -11.42 0.42 31.06
C GLU A 682 -11.64 1.38 29.89
N LEU A 683 -12.89 1.79 29.63
CA LEU A 683 -13.18 2.70 28.52
C LEU A 683 -12.61 4.11 28.76
N ILE A 684 -12.56 4.56 30.02
CA ILE A 684 -11.85 5.81 30.39
C ILE A 684 -10.37 5.70 30.06
N ALA A 685 -9.73 4.57 30.38
CA ALA A 685 -8.32 4.32 30.05
C ALA A 685 -8.10 4.32 28.52
N VAL A 686 -9.01 3.70 27.75
CA VAL A 686 -8.96 3.75 26.28
C VAL A 686 -9.00 5.20 25.76
N ILE A 687 -9.94 6.01 26.26
CA ILE A 687 -10.08 7.42 25.87
C ILE A 687 -8.82 8.23 26.20
N GLN A 688 -8.23 8.00 27.38
CA GLN A 688 -7.02 8.70 27.83
C GLN A 688 -5.78 8.31 27.01
N ASN A 689 -5.64 7.03 26.66
CA ASN A 689 -4.46 6.49 26.00
C ASN A 689 -4.48 6.69 24.47
N TYR A 690 -5.66 6.65 23.84
CA TYR A 690 -5.80 6.66 22.38
C TYR A 690 -6.53 7.89 21.83
N GLY A 691 -7.19 8.68 22.68
CA GLY A 691 -7.96 9.85 22.27
C GLY A 691 -9.28 9.50 21.60
N LEU A 692 -9.98 10.54 21.10
CA LEU A 692 -11.28 10.46 20.43
C LEU A 692 -11.25 11.22 19.10
N SER A 693 -10.24 10.96 18.26
CA SER A 693 -10.06 11.69 17.00
C SER A 693 -11.28 11.51 16.08
N GLY A 694 -11.89 12.62 15.65
CA GLY A 694 -12.95 12.67 14.65
C GLY A 694 -14.37 12.54 15.20
N ASP A 695 -14.67 11.45 15.91
CA ASP A 695 -16.05 11.10 16.33
C ASP A 695 -16.12 10.61 17.78
N PRO A 696 -16.51 11.48 18.73
CA PRO A 696 -16.61 11.12 20.14
C PRO A 696 -17.95 10.44 20.48
N TYR A 697 -18.95 10.43 19.60
CA TYR A 697 -20.34 10.13 19.96
C TYR A 697 -20.52 8.68 20.40
N TYR A 698 -19.96 7.72 19.65
CA TYR A 698 -20.16 6.30 19.95
C TYR A 698 -19.45 5.87 21.23
N THR A 699 -18.16 6.19 21.36
CA THR A 699 -17.35 5.84 22.53
C THR A 699 -17.87 6.52 23.81
N LYS A 700 -18.19 7.82 23.77
CA LYS A 700 -18.77 8.49 24.95
C LYS A 700 -20.19 8.01 25.25
N ASN A 701 -20.99 7.64 24.24
CA ASN A 701 -22.30 7.03 24.48
C ASN A 701 -22.17 5.68 25.19
N HIS A 702 -21.19 4.83 24.83
CA HIS A 702 -20.90 3.59 25.58
C HIS A 702 -20.54 3.89 27.04
N LEU A 703 -19.64 4.85 27.28
CA LEU A 703 -19.25 5.25 28.63
C LEU A 703 -20.45 5.72 29.47
N ALA A 704 -21.31 6.55 28.90
CA ALA A 704 -22.52 7.04 29.56
C ALA A 704 -23.50 5.89 29.89
N VAL A 705 -23.61 4.90 28.99
CA VAL A 705 -24.40 3.68 29.24
C VAL A 705 -23.79 2.87 30.39
N TYR A 706 -22.48 2.67 30.44
CA TYR A 706 -21.82 1.98 31.56
C TYR A 706 -22.02 2.68 32.90
N TYR A 707 -22.01 4.02 32.92
CA TYR A 707 -22.38 4.77 34.12
C TYR A 707 -23.83 4.49 34.55
N CYS A 708 -24.78 4.51 33.62
CA CYS A 708 -26.18 4.19 33.95
C CYS A 708 -26.33 2.76 34.50
N LEU A 709 -25.69 1.78 33.86
CA LEU A 709 -25.76 0.37 34.24
C LEU A 709 -25.02 0.07 35.56
N SER A 710 -24.05 0.90 35.93
CA SER A 710 -23.36 0.87 37.23
C SER A 710 -24.04 1.73 38.31
N LYS A 711 -25.27 2.21 38.07
CA LYS A 711 -26.08 3.05 38.97
C LYS A 711 -25.52 4.47 39.22
N LYS A 712 -24.63 4.93 38.35
CA LYS A 712 -24.10 6.30 38.28
C LYS A 712 -24.91 7.12 37.26
N LEU A 713 -26.22 7.27 37.51
CA LEU A 713 -27.14 7.85 36.53
C LEU A 713 -26.84 9.32 36.24
N GLU A 714 -26.44 10.10 37.24
CA GLU A 714 -26.15 11.52 37.07
C GLU A 714 -24.96 11.76 36.14
N GLU A 715 -23.89 10.96 36.27
CA GLU A 715 -22.72 11.00 35.41
C GLU A 715 -23.06 10.61 33.96
N GLY A 716 -23.90 9.57 33.79
CA GLY A 716 -24.42 9.18 32.49
C GLY A 716 -25.26 10.27 31.83
N ILE A 717 -26.18 10.88 32.60
CA ILE A 717 -27.03 12.00 32.14
C ILE A 717 -26.18 13.20 31.71
N ALA A 718 -25.17 13.57 32.50
CA ALA A 718 -24.28 14.68 32.19
C ALA A 718 -23.58 14.47 30.84
N LEU A 719 -23.04 13.26 30.61
CA LEU A 719 -22.36 12.92 29.37
C LEU A 719 -23.31 12.87 28.17
N PHE A 720 -24.52 12.31 28.31
CA PHE A 720 -25.53 12.35 27.26
C PHE A 720 -25.98 13.79 26.93
N CYS A 721 -26.11 14.67 27.92
CA CYS A 721 -26.44 16.08 27.69
C CYS A 721 -25.33 16.78 26.88
N GLU A 722 -24.06 16.51 27.20
CA GLU A 722 -22.91 17.02 26.44
C GLU A 722 -23.00 16.59 24.96
N LEU A 723 -23.18 15.29 24.72
CA LEU A 723 -23.27 14.73 23.36
C LEU A 723 -24.48 15.26 22.59
N LYS A 724 -25.64 15.36 23.24
CA LYS A 724 -26.85 15.88 22.61
C LYS A 724 -26.68 17.34 22.21
N ALA A 725 -26.11 18.17 23.09
CA ALA A 725 -25.84 19.57 22.80
C ALA A 725 -24.83 19.74 21.64
N GLN A 726 -23.88 18.82 21.48
CA GLN A 726 -22.97 18.81 20.32
C GLN A 726 -23.71 18.47 19.02
N LEU A 727 -24.57 17.46 19.03
CA LEU A 727 -25.38 17.08 17.85
C LEU A 727 -26.38 18.18 17.45
N GLU A 728 -27.03 18.82 18.42
CA GLU A 728 -27.99 19.90 18.16
C GLU A 728 -27.33 21.14 17.52
N LYS A 729 -26.02 21.37 17.73
CA LYS A 729 -25.27 22.45 17.07
C LYS A 729 -25.08 22.23 15.56
N ILE A 730 -25.21 21.00 15.07
CA ILE A 730 -25.10 20.67 13.65
C ILE A 730 -26.31 21.21 12.85
N GLY A 731 -27.44 21.45 13.51
CA GLY A 731 -28.68 21.91 12.86
C GLY A 731 -29.54 20.74 12.38
N ASP A 732 -29.10 19.99 11.38
CA ASP A 732 -29.76 18.76 10.92
C ASP A 732 -28.83 17.54 11.01
N PRO A 733 -28.55 17.06 12.24
CA PRO A 733 -27.65 15.94 12.47
C PRO A 733 -28.23 14.63 11.94
N GLU A 734 -27.35 13.68 11.63
CA GLU A 734 -27.75 12.32 11.31
C GLU A 734 -28.71 11.72 12.37
N PRO A 735 -29.81 11.09 11.94
CA PRO A 735 -30.87 10.64 12.86
C PRO A 735 -30.41 9.51 13.79
N ASN A 736 -29.42 8.71 13.39
CA ASN A 736 -28.96 7.56 14.16
C ASN A 736 -28.21 7.93 15.45
N PRO A 737 -27.10 8.71 15.42
CA PRO A 737 -26.44 9.16 16.65
C PRO A 737 -27.39 10.01 17.52
N LEU A 738 -28.25 10.85 16.90
CA LEU A 738 -29.25 11.63 17.62
C LEU A 738 -30.22 10.73 18.38
N TYR A 739 -30.72 9.66 17.76
CA TYR A 739 -31.62 8.72 18.41
C TYR A 739 -30.95 7.97 19.56
N PHE A 740 -29.72 7.47 19.37
CA PHE A 740 -29.03 6.72 20.43
C PHE A 740 -28.79 7.58 21.67
N VAL A 741 -28.21 8.77 21.49
CA VAL A 741 -27.94 9.69 22.59
C VAL A 741 -29.23 10.15 23.26
N SER A 742 -30.23 10.56 22.49
CA SER A 742 -31.48 11.11 23.06
C SER A 742 -32.35 10.04 23.71
N SER A 743 -32.43 8.84 23.11
CA SER A 743 -33.19 7.74 23.72
C SER A 743 -32.54 7.26 25.02
N ASN A 744 -31.22 7.11 25.05
CA ASN A 744 -30.51 6.77 26.29
C ASN A 744 -30.62 7.87 27.35
N LEU A 745 -30.56 9.15 26.96
CA LEU A 745 -30.79 10.28 27.88
C LEU A 745 -32.18 10.23 28.51
N CYS A 746 -33.23 10.03 27.70
CA CYS A 746 -34.60 9.93 28.16
C CYS A 746 -34.75 8.75 29.14
N CYS A 747 -34.21 7.58 28.80
CA CYS A 747 -34.17 6.41 29.69
C CYS A 747 -33.46 6.71 31.02
N ALA A 748 -32.28 7.33 30.98
CA ALA A 748 -31.48 7.63 32.16
C ALA A 748 -32.17 8.63 33.08
N ARG A 749 -32.75 9.70 32.53
CA ARG A 749 -33.54 10.69 33.30
C ARG A 749 -34.77 10.05 33.95
N PHE A 750 -35.50 9.22 33.20
CA PHE A 750 -36.66 8.52 33.73
C PHE A 750 -36.29 7.59 34.90
N LEU A 751 -35.20 6.84 34.77
CA LEU A 751 -34.66 6.02 35.86
C LEU A 751 -34.13 6.87 37.04
N ASN A 752 -33.73 8.11 36.80
CA ASN A 752 -33.31 9.07 37.83
C ASN A 752 -34.48 9.89 38.44
N GLY A 753 -35.72 9.51 38.16
CA GLY A 753 -36.90 10.11 38.79
C GLY A 753 -37.59 11.23 38.01
N GLU A 754 -37.25 11.43 36.74
CA GLU A 754 -37.98 12.35 35.85
C GLU A 754 -39.46 11.92 35.74
N SER A 755 -40.36 12.91 35.62
CA SER A 755 -41.81 12.65 35.59
C SER A 755 -42.19 11.75 34.41
N PRO A 756 -43.04 10.72 34.61
CA PRO A 756 -43.55 9.88 33.53
C PRO A 756 -44.17 10.68 32.38
N LYS A 757 -44.85 11.79 32.70
CA LYS A 757 -45.44 12.69 31.69
C LYS A 757 -44.36 13.32 30.79
N THR A 758 -43.26 13.78 31.37
CA THR A 758 -42.15 14.41 30.63
C THR A 758 -41.44 13.37 29.78
N SER A 759 -41.03 12.24 30.38
CA SER A 759 -40.31 11.17 29.67
C SER A 759 -41.15 10.55 28.55
N LYS A 760 -42.47 10.36 28.76
CA LYS A 760 -43.37 9.88 27.72
C LYS A 760 -43.46 10.83 26.52
N ALA A 761 -43.54 12.14 26.78
CA ALA A 761 -43.57 13.14 25.72
C ALA A 761 -42.23 13.19 24.95
N GLU A 762 -41.11 13.15 25.67
CA GLU A 762 -39.77 13.08 25.06
C GLU A 762 -39.58 11.80 24.23
N TRP A 763 -39.95 10.64 24.77
CA TRP A 763 -39.89 9.37 24.05
C TRP A 763 -40.75 9.40 22.78
N ALA A 764 -42.01 9.84 22.87
CA ALA A 764 -42.89 9.92 21.71
C ALA A 764 -42.31 10.82 20.60
N ALA A 765 -41.67 11.94 20.95
CA ALA A 765 -41.01 12.82 19.99
C ALA A 765 -39.85 12.13 19.25
N LEU A 766 -39.15 11.18 19.89
CA LEU A 766 -38.10 10.39 19.24
C LEU A 766 -38.62 9.42 18.18
N GLY A 767 -39.93 9.12 18.15
CA GLY A 767 -40.54 8.32 17.10
C GLY A 767 -40.29 8.89 15.70
N GLU A 768 -40.33 10.22 15.56
CA GLU A 768 -39.98 10.90 14.29
C GLU A 768 -38.52 10.71 13.90
N VAL A 769 -37.62 10.70 14.89
CA VAL A 769 -36.19 10.46 14.65
C VAL A 769 -35.94 9.02 14.20
N VAL A 770 -36.56 8.03 14.85
CA VAL A 770 -36.47 6.62 14.43
C VAL A 770 -37.01 6.42 13.02
N ASN A 771 -38.10 7.09 12.67
CA ASN A 771 -38.68 7.03 11.34
C ASN A 771 -37.70 7.51 10.26
N ARG A 772 -36.80 8.45 10.60
CA ARG A 772 -35.76 9.02 9.74
C ARG A 772 -34.48 8.18 9.62
N ILE A 773 -34.29 7.11 10.40
CA ILE A 773 -33.06 6.29 10.37
C ILE A 773 -32.95 5.48 9.07
N PRO A 774 -31.88 5.64 8.25
CA PRO A 774 -31.83 5.07 6.91
C PRO A 774 -31.36 3.60 6.86
N TYR A 775 -31.08 2.95 7.98
CA TYR A 775 -30.54 1.58 7.98
C TYR A 775 -31.62 0.51 7.79
N GLU A 776 -31.24 -0.62 7.18
CA GLU A 776 -32.13 -1.77 6.96
C GLU A 776 -32.70 -2.31 8.28
N THR A 777 -31.96 -2.16 9.38
CA THR A 777 -32.36 -2.54 10.74
C THR A 777 -33.34 -1.56 11.42
N ARG A 778 -33.78 -0.48 10.76
CA ARG A 778 -34.72 0.52 11.32
C ARG A 778 -35.99 -0.13 11.89
N HIS A 779 -36.54 -1.14 11.22
CA HIS A 779 -37.76 -1.81 11.66
C HIS A 779 -37.61 -2.43 13.06
N LEU A 780 -36.42 -2.92 13.40
CA LEU A 780 -36.09 -3.41 14.74
C LEU A 780 -36.01 -2.25 15.74
N LEU A 781 -35.43 -1.10 15.36
CA LEU A 781 -35.39 0.08 16.24
C LEU A 781 -36.80 0.64 16.53
N LYS A 782 -37.70 0.63 15.55
CA LYS A 782 -39.12 0.98 15.74
C LYS A 782 -39.79 0.05 16.73
N ARG A 783 -39.59 -1.26 16.56
CA ARG A 783 -40.16 -2.26 17.45
C ARG A 783 -39.68 -2.10 18.89
N ARG A 784 -38.37 -1.87 19.11
CA ARG A 784 -37.85 -1.50 20.44
C ARG A 784 -38.55 -0.25 20.98
N HIS A 785 -38.68 0.79 20.14
CA HIS A 785 -39.29 2.05 20.53
C HIS A 785 -40.73 1.87 21.03
N GLU A 786 -41.50 1.02 20.33
CA GLU A 786 -42.87 0.66 20.67
C GLU A 786 -42.95 -0.16 21.96
N LEU A 787 -42.08 -1.16 22.15
CA LEU A 787 -42.04 -2.01 23.34
C LEU A 787 -41.75 -1.24 24.63
N MET A 788 -40.89 -0.22 24.54
CA MET A 788 -40.52 0.60 25.71
C MET A 788 -41.55 1.68 26.03
N ALA A 789 -42.37 2.11 25.06
CA ALA A 789 -43.29 3.24 25.25
C ALA A 789 -44.25 3.08 26.45
N PRO A 790 -44.86 1.91 26.73
CA PRO A 790 -45.74 1.72 27.89
C PRO A 790 -45.02 1.89 29.25
N LEU A 791 -43.70 1.71 29.31
CA LEU A 791 -42.94 1.86 30.55
C LEU A 791 -42.99 3.28 31.12
N PHE A 792 -43.21 4.28 30.26
CA PHE A 792 -43.28 5.68 30.65
C PHE A 792 -44.68 6.11 31.14
N ASP A 793 -45.66 5.20 31.24
CA ASP A 793 -47.01 5.52 31.72
C ASP A 793 -47.10 5.70 33.23
N LYS A 794 -46.13 5.16 33.97
CA LYS A 794 -46.11 5.14 35.44
C LYS A 794 -44.69 5.38 35.95
N PRO A 795 -44.49 5.80 37.21
CA PRO A 795 -43.14 5.91 37.78
C PRO A 795 -42.35 4.60 37.63
N CYS A 796 -41.06 4.70 37.28
CA CYS A 796 -40.23 3.53 37.05
C CYS A 796 -40.01 2.74 38.34
N ALA A 797 -40.19 1.42 38.29
CA ALA A 797 -39.84 0.49 39.35
C ALA A 797 -38.67 -0.44 38.98
N LEU A 798 -38.11 -0.29 37.77
CA LEU A 798 -37.05 -1.14 37.26
C LEU A 798 -35.68 -0.62 37.68
N SER A 799 -34.76 -1.54 37.98
CA SER A 799 -33.34 -1.20 38.08
C SER A 799 -32.76 -0.92 36.69
N PRO A 800 -31.63 -0.19 36.56
CA PRO A 800 -30.97 0.02 35.26
C PRO A 800 -30.67 -1.29 34.51
N ALA A 801 -30.29 -2.35 35.22
CA ALA A 801 -30.03 -3.66 34.60
C ALA A 801 -31.33 -4.31 34.08
N SER A 802 -32.40 -4.28 34.88
CA SER A 802 -33.72 -4.80 34.48
C SER A 802 -34.30 -4.03 33.31
N TRP A 803 -34.10 -2.71 33.28
CA TRP A 803 -34.46 -1.83 32.18
C TRP A 803 -33.75 -2.22 30.88
N ASP A 804 -32.44 -2.47 30.96
CA ASP A 804 -31.62 -2.81 29.79
C ASP A 804 -32.03 -4.13 29.13
N THR A 805 -32.50 -5.11 29.89
CA THR A 805 -32.95 -6.40 29.37
C THR A 805 -34.45 -6.45 29.08
N TYR A 806 -35.23 -5.44 29.48
CA TYR A 806 -36.69 -5.49 29.39
C TYR A 806 -37.20 -5.82 27.98
N PRO A 807 -36.78 -5.13 26.90
CA PRO A 807 -37.36 -5.41 25.58
C PRO A 807 -36.92 -6.77 25.02
N LEU A 808 -35.82 -7.34 25.52
CA LEU A 808 -35.41 -8.70 25.17
C LEU A 808 -36.30 -9.76 25.80
N ASN A 809 -36.79 -9.50 27.02
CA ASN A 809 -37.64 -10.43 27.76
C ASN A 809 -39.10 -10.38 27.33
N GLU A 810 -39.56 -9.25 26.79
CA GLU A 810 -40.95 -9.07 26.33
C GLU A 810 -41.20 -9.57 24.90
N GLU A 811 -40.15 -9.79 24.11
CA GLU A 811 -40.26 -10.28 22.74
C GLU A 811 -40.00 -11.78 22.69
N ASP A 812 -41.07 -12.58 22.72
CA ASP A 812 -41.02 -14.05 22.76
C ASP A 812 -40.40 -14.69 21.50
N ASN A 813 -40.31 -13.97 20.39
CA ASN A 813 -39.72 -14.45 19.14
C ASN A 813 -38.68 -13.45 18.59
N PRO A 814 -37.37 -13.78 18.63
CA PRO A 814 -36.33 -12.86 18.17
C PRO A 814 -36.51 -12.56 16.68
N LEU A 815 -36.87 -11.31 16.39
CA LEU A 815 -37.18 -10.80 15.04
C LEU A 815 -36.01 -10.97 14.04
N HIS A 816 -34.80 -10.97 14.57
CA HIS A 816 -33.53 -11.14 13.85
C HIS A 816 -32.43 -11.46 14.88
N PRO A 817 -31.33 -12.16 14.55
CA PRO A 817 -30.19 -12.34 15.46
C PRO A 817 -29.69 -11.04 16.10
N CYS A 818 -29.78 -9.92 15.38
CA CYS A 818 -29.39 -8.60 15.89
C CYS A 818 -30.31 -8.01 16.96
N TRP A 819 -31.46 -8.63 17.24
CA TRP A 819 -32.36 -8.20 18.31
C TRP A 819 -31.68 -8.20 19.68
N ILE A 820 -30.71 -9.10 19.91
CA ILE A 820 -29.98 -9.20 21.17
C ILE A 820 -29.24 -7.92 21.57
N GLU A 821 -28.80 -7.13 20.58
CA GLU A 821 -28.24 -5.80 20.80
C GLU A 821 -29.28 -4.70 20.55
N ILE A 822 -30.03 -4.76 19.45
CA ILE A 822 -30.99 -3.71 19.08
C ILE A 822 -32.12 -3.58 20.12
N GLY A 823 -32.54 -4.67 20.75
CA GLY A 823 -33.57 -4.74 21.77
C GLY A 823 -33.10 -4.38 23.19
N ARG A 824 -31.87 -3.87 23.37
CA ARG A 824 -31.39 -3.41 24.67
C ARG A 824 -32.04 -2.09 25.09
N GLY A 825 -32.42 -1.96 26.36
CA GLY A 825 -32.99 -0.74 26.92
C GLY A 825 -32.04 0.45 26.82
N PHE A 826 -30.75 0.25 27.11
CA PHE A 826 -29.68 1.20 26.79
C PHE A 826 -28.92 0.74 25.54
N ARG A 827 -28.87 1.59 24.51
CA ARG A 827 -28.25 1.27 23.23
C ARG A 827 -26.78 1.64 23.21
N MET A 828 -25.95 0.64 22.93
CA MET A 828 -24.56 0.79 22.56
C MET A 828 -24.43 0.36 21.09
N PRO A 829 -24.14 1.30 20.17
CA PRO A 829 -23.94 0.94 18.77
C PRO A 829 -22.56 0.35 18.55
N ASP A 830 -22.44 -0.64 17.68
CA ASP A 830 -21.16 -1.04 17.11
C ASP A 830 -20.64 0.06 16.15
N VAL A 831 -19.34 0.07 15.90
CA VAL A 831 -18.70 1.08 15.04
C VAL A 831 -17.86 0.41 13.99
N GLN A 832 -18.08 0.79 12.73
CA GLN A 832 -17.45 0.18 11.57
C GLN A 832 -16.81 1.24 10.68
N PHE A 833 -15.75 0.83 9.99
CA PHE A 833 -15.14 1.60 8.92
C PHE A 833 -15.91 1.36 7.62
N TRP A 834 -16.74 2.32 7.22
CA TRP A 834 -17.41 2.29 5.91
C TRP A 834 -16.65 3.03 4.82
N SER A 835 -15.75 3.94 5.21
CA SER A 835 -14.78 4.56 4.30
C SER A 835 -13.66 3.57 3.94
N MET A 836 -13.13 3.76 2.74
CA MET A 836 -11.97 3.04 2.18
C MET A 836 -10.62 3.61 2.63
N TYR A 837 -10.63 4.76 3.31
CA TYR A 837 -9.46 5.48 3.78
C TYR A 837 -9.63 5.74 5.28
#